data_AF-A0A193C3M2-F1
#
_entry.id   AF-A0A193C3M2-F1
#
_cell.length_a   1.000
_cell.length_b   1.000
_cell.length_c   1.000
_cell.angle_alpha   90.00
_cell.angle_beta   90.00
_cell.angle_gamma   90.00
#
_symmetry.space_group_name_H-M   'P 1'
#
loop_
_entity.id
_entity.type
_entity.pdbx_description
1 polymer ?
#
loop_
_entity_poly.entity_id
_entity_poly.type
_entity_poly.pdbx_seq_one_letter_code
_entity_poly.pdbx_strand_id
1 'polypeptide(L)'
;MILEQVVSRYDPGFDIAGAQLGLGRDGRAYLTYAGRVLRTGLDGSSPFAGEAGYSALAATANAAGTIATAEAHFPHRVAFWDDGFGALGHIDDFTTNDAKGWSAPSAVEAGESGDFYAIDQYENRALRLNPGGVVAVYELPPLGETVKQGLAGMRVSESRSRLYTSWPSGVFVTGFDGRQLWNLPVRAAGAHLGGVDIADDGKLYVLVSGNEVRIFDENGGPAGTLTLQLPDTRYPVSNLRVRGGEIFLKRTDPTALFEVYDRATGKPLRRVTADVERLTVGYAEPVWTAGRPVPLSITHDSGRWKATPRFRVWIRPLGVPEFTELRVDGGAVTAPPTARGLYHLRISPDVAGRYSEYTVDGVVEVRAPGSAGTVSVMTPLNRFYYGRGEPIPVTLLARAKPGTALPSVVKLRILKAGKEIGFRDVAITNGKGEVSLDGDLQPDRYTLDAEVPGFTVAPQYLEIGPGLTDRPDFHIVQHGDYVQSFPEDPRGKAQIPRFADVPEITAAHLDRAGKLGVNLFADRIGHGPEGRFQKIPADNETVARLGKDPEAVAPDKAYFEDWSRRAIAGYGSRSMEEQGILLYMDAGLPLGKPYDTRTPEKMVADLKTVTGLLAAYPAFRGWSWAANWWLTKLGADAAADETEKAAYLAAWKVADETGKWSPVLDTVSDRAFAYKVDAEKLFRAAMDSVAPGRISAMTAPYRAVQSPPQILFEGADEVDLQTSPSRSSRRRSPGTPSTSTAARGNRLGVTPSCTTTTVPAACSCRLCCSR
;
A
#
# COMPACT_ATOMS: atom_id res chain seq x y z
N MET A 1 -17.56 -18.67 -15.09
CA MET A 1 -16.63 -17.88 -14.27
C MET A 1 -17.02 -18.00 -12.80
N ILE A 2 -16.05 -18.05 -11.89
CA ILE A 2 -16.28 -18.07 -10.44
C ILE A 2 -15.45 -16.94 -9.82
N LEU A 3 -16.11 -16.08 -9.06
CA LEU A 3 -15.48 -15.06 -8.24
C LEU A 3 -15.66 -15.46 -6.77
N GLU A 4 -14.65 -15.25 -5.95
CA GLU A 4 -14.65 -15.68 -4.55
C GLU A 4 -14.04 -14.62 -3.63
N GLN A 5 -14.63 -14.49 -2.44
CA GLN A 5 -14.04 -13.79 -1.30
C GLN A 5 -14.10 -14.72 -0.08
N VAL A 6 -13.00 -14.74 0.68
CA VAL A 6 -12.91 -15.40 1.97
C VAL A 6 -12.72 -14.36 3.07
N VAL A 7 -13.57 -14.39 4.09
CA VAL A 7 -13.56 -13.47 5.22
C VAL A 7 -13.09 -14.20 6.47
N SER A 8 -11.97 -13.75 7.05
CA SER A 8 -11.46 -14.28 8.32
C SER A 8 -12.33 -13.84 9.48
N ARG A 9 -12.66 -14.78 10.37
CA ARG A 9 -13.45 -14.51 11.58
C ARG A 9 -12.63 -14.45 12.86
N TYR A 10 -11.31 -14.61 12.74
CA TYR A 10 -10.38 -14.35 13.83
C TYR A 10 -10.18 -12.85 14.04
N ASP A 11 -9.97 -12.12 12.94
CA ASP A 11 -9.83 -10.67 12.89
C ASP A 11 -9.98 -10.23 11.41
N PRO A 12 -10.72 -9.14 11.08
CA PRO A 12 -10.89 -8.69 9.69
C PRO A 12 -9.59 -8.34 8.96
N GLY A 13 -8.56 -7.89 9.70
CA GLY A 13 -7.24 -7.57 9.18
C GLY A 13 -6.29 -8.78 9.07
N PHE A 14 -6.68 -9.94 9.61
CA PHE A 14 -5.84 -11.14 9.57
C PHE A 14 -6.00 -11.91 8.27
N ASP A 15 -5.03 -11.78 7.37
CA ASP A 15 -4.98 -12.55 6.12
C ASP A 15 -4.42 -13.95 6.36
N ILE A 16 -5.31 -14.95 6.34
CA ILE A 16 -4.96 -16.35 6.48
C ILE A 16 -4.02 -16.81 5.36
N ALA A 17 -4.18 -16.30 4.13
CA ALA A 17 -3.34 -16.73 3.01
C ALA A 17 -1.89 -16.25 3.16
N GLY A 18 -1.70 -15.01 3.64
CA GLY A 18 -0.38 -14.42 3.89
C GLY A 18 0.29 -14.79 5.21
N ALA A 19 -0.44 -15.39 6.16
CA ALA A 19 0.06 -15.65 7.50
C ALA A 19 1.23 -16.66 7.54
N GLN A 20 2.23 -16.34 8.36
CA GLN A 20 3.42 -17.17 8.58
C GLN A 20 3.20 -18.17 9.72
N LEU A 21 3.46 -19.45 9.47
CA LEU A 21 3.33 -20.51 10.47
C LEU A 21 4.61 -20.68 11.31
N GLY A 22 4.46 -20.68 12.62
CA GLY A 22 5.42 -21.15 13.63
C GLY A 22 4.80 -22.19 14.57
N LEU A 23 5.63 -23.01 15.22
CA LEU A 23 5.19 -23.94 16.27
C LEU A 23 5.87 -23.56 17.58
N GLY A 24 5.08 -23.45 18.65
CA GLY A 24 5.59 -23.24 20.01
C GLY A 24 5.94 -24.56 20.68
N ARG A 25 6.91 -24.54 21.59
CA ARG A 25 7.23 -25.66 22.50
C ARG A 25 6.15 -25.92 23.54
N ASP A 26 5.19 -25.00 23.69
CA ASP A 26 3.95 -25.20 24.45
C ASP A 26 2.94 -26.15 23.77
N GLY A 27 3.28 -26.69 22.60
CA GLY A 27 2.40 -27.60 21.87
C GLY A 27 1.36 -26.90 21.00
N ARG A 28 1.54 -25.61 20.67
CA ARG A 28 0.60 -24.84 19.85
C ARG A 28 1.20 -24.39 18.50
N ALA A 29 0.32 -24.04 17.59
CA ALA A 29 0.64 -23.38 16.33
C ALA A 29 0.36 -21.87 16.43
N TYR A 30 1.21 -21.09 15.77
CA TYR A 30 1.18 -19.63 15.74
C TYR A 30 1.18 -19.17 14.30
N LEU A 31 0.17 -18.41 13.89
CA LEU A 31 0.06 -17.81 12.58
C LEU A 31 0.19 -16.29 12.70
N THR A 32 1.18 -15.69 12.03
CA THR A 32 1.50 -14.26 12.17
C THR A 32 1.24 -13.51 10.88
N TYR A 33 0.53 -12.38 10.94
CA TYR A 33 0.31 -11.49 9.80
C TYR A 33 0.02 -10.06 10.26
N ALA A 34 0.70 -9.06 9.68
CA ALA A 34 0.42 -7.62 9.86
C ALA A 34 0.16 -7.17 11.32
N GLY A 35 1.00 -7.64 12.24
CA GLY A 35 0.89 -7.30 13.67
C GLY A 35 -0.25 -7.97 14.44
N ARG A 36 -0.78 -9.06 13.89
CA ARG A 36 -1.72 -9.95 14.56
C ARG A 36 -1.09 -11.34 14.63
N VAL A 37 -1.34 -12.04 15.73
CA VAL A 37 -0.94 -13.44 15.89
C VAL A 37 -2.15 -14.28 16.28
N LEU A 38 -2.46 -15.30 15.48
CA LEU A 38 -3.44 -16.32 15.80
C LEU A 38 -2.73 -17.53 16.41
N ARG A 39 -3.03 -17.82 17.67
CA ARG A 39 -2.58 -19.02 18.38
C ARG A 39 -3.68 -20.07 18.35
N THR A 40 -3.34 -21.33 18.08
CA THR A 40 -4.29 -22.46 18.08
C THR A 40 -3.61 -23.78 18.45
N GLY A 41 -4.36 -24.80 18.84
CA GLY A 41 -3.85 -26.17 18.97
C GLY A 41 -3.34 -26.74 17.63
N LEU A 42 -2.53 -27.80 17.67
CA LEU A 42 -2.04 -28.47 16.45
C LEU A 42 -3.15 -29.16 15.62
N ASP A 43 -4.35 -29.24 16.17
CA ASP A 43 -5.58 -29.71 15.55
C ASP A 43 -6.55 -28.57 15.18
N GLY A 44 -6.19 -27.31 15.49
CA GLY A 44 -7.04 -26.13 15.31
C GLY A 44 -7.91 -25.76 16.52
N SER A 45 -7.84 -26.50 17.63
CA SER A 45 -8.64 -26.23 18.81
C SER A 45 -8.22 -24.94 19.54
N SER A 46 -9.18 -24.35 20.28
CA SER A 46 -8.97 -23.18 21.13
C SER A 46 -8.24 -22.00 20.45
N PRO A 47 -8.70 -21.55 19.27
CA PRO A 47 -8.07 -20.41 18.59
C PRO A 47 -8.21 -19.14 19.42
N PHE A 48 -7.13 -18.35 19.48
CA PHE A 48 -7.07 -17.06 20.15
C PHE A 48 -6.21 -16.10 19.35
N ALA A 49 -6.78 -14.97 18.93
CA ALA A 49 -6.07 -13.92 18.22
C ALA A 49 -5.65 -12.81 19.19
N GLY A 50 -4.39 -12.40 19.11
CA GLY A 50 -3.84 -11.28 19.87
C GLY A 50 -3.21 -10.23 18.96
N GLU A 51 -3.16 -8.99 19.45
CA GLU A 51 -2.38 -7.90 18.85
C GLU A 51 -0.90 -8.05 19.23
N ALA A 52 -0.03 -7.81 18.26
CA ALA A 52 1.42 -7.66 18.42
C ALA A 52 1.84 -6.31 17.80
N GLY A 53 3.13 -6.06 17.62
CA GLY A 53 3.59 -4.89 16.84
C GLY A 53 3.24 -5.01 15.36
N TYR A 54 2.85 -3.89 14.71
CA TYR A 54 2.29 -3.84 13.35
C TYR A 54 3.12 -4.55 12.25
N SER A 55 4.40 -4.79 12.52
CA SER A 55 5.41 -5.41 11.66
C SER A 55 5.87 -6.78 12.16
N ALA A 56 5.04 -7.50 12.92
CA ALA A 56 5.35 -8.87 13.36
C ALA A 56 5.53 -9.80 12.14
N LEU A 57 6.71 -10.44 12.04
CA LEU A 57 7.08 -11.33 10.93
C LEU A 57 7.04 -12.81 11.33
N ALA A 58 7.23 -13.12 12.61
CA ALA A 58 7.22 -14.48 13.14
C ALA A 58 6.75 -14.48 14.60
N ALA A 59 6.17 -15.60 15.02
CA ALA A 59 5.81 -15.84 16.41
C ALA A 59 6.02 -17.31 16.79
N THR A 60 6.36 -17.54 18.05
CA THR A 60 6.49 -18.86 18.67
C THR A 60 6.25 -18.74 20.18
N ALA A 61 6.28 -19.86 20.91
CA ALA A 61 6.25 -19.88 22.36
C ALA A 61 7.20 -20.92 22.94
N ASN A 62 7.69 -20.66 24.15
CA ASN A 62 8.46 -21.64 24.91
C ASN A 62 7.53 -22.64 25.62
N ALA A 63 8.09 -23.65 26.31
CA ALA A 63 7.29 -24.66 27.00
C ALA A 63 6.45 -24.12 28.17
N ALA A 64 6.79 -22.94 28.71
CA ALA A 64 6.02 -22.27 29.76
C ALA A 64 4.83 -21.45 29.23
N GLY A 65 4.66 -21.37 27.90
CA GLY A 65 3.58 -20.61 27.27
C GLY A 65 3.88 -19.12 27.08
N THR A 66 5.10 -18.65 27.39
CA THR A 66 5.53 -17.29 27.01
C THR A 66 5.62 -17.23 25.49
N ILE A 67 4.99 -16.24 24.90
CA ILE A 67 4.98 -16.00 23.45
C ILE A 67 6.08 -14.98 23.13
N ALA A 68 6.80 -15.17 22.03
CA ALA A 68 7.73 -14.18 21.49
C ALA A 68 7.35 -13.84 20.04
N THR A 69 7.39 -12.56 19.69
CA THR A 69 7.16 -12.05 18.33
C THR A 69 8.40 -11.32 17.81
N ALA A 70 8.81 -11.63 16.58
CA ALA A 70 9.82 -10.86 15.87
C ALA A 70 9.16 -9.67 15.16
N GLU A 71 9.38 -8.44 15.66
CA GLU A 71 8.76 -7.21 15.17
C GLU A 71 9.79 -6.36 14.45
N ALA A 72 9.71 -6.33 13.11
CA ALA A 72 10.66 -5.62 12.26
C ALA A 72 10.24 -4.16 12.03
N HIS A 73 10.70 -3.52 10.97
CA HIS A 73 10.39 -2.13 10.59
C HIS A 73 10.65 -1.16 11.75
N PHE A 74 9.74 -0.27 12.15
CA PHE A 74 10.07 0.73 13.18
C PHE A 74 10.38 0.15 14.58
N PRO A 75 9.69 -0.92 15.04
CA PRO A 75 9.97 -1.50 16.35
C PRO A 75 11.35 -2.11 16.54
N HIS A 76 11.92 -2.75 15.51
CA HIS A 76 13.21 -3.46 15.55
C HIS A 76 13.46 -4.25 16.85
N ARG A 77 12.52 -5.12 17.23
CA ARG A 77 12.55 -5.77 18.54
C ARG A 77 11.99 -7.19 18.53
N VAL A 78 12.30 -7.93 19.59
CA VAL A 78 11.50 -9.07 20.00
C VAL A 78 10.64 -8.66 21.19
N ALA A 79 9.32 -8.79 21.05
CA ALA A 79 8.38 -8.56 22.15
C ALA A 79 7.94 -9.88 22.77
N PHE A 80 7.73 -9.86 24.09
CA PHE A 80 7.29 -11.02 24.86
C PHE A 80 5.88 -10.81 25.41
N TRP A 81 5.11 -11.89 25.39
CA TRP A 81 3.72 -11.89 25.81
C TRP A 81 3.41 -13.09 26.69
N ASP A 82 2.47 -12.94 27.59
CA ASP A 82 1.87 -14.08 28.27
C ASP A 82 0.92 -14.85 27.33
N ASP A 83 0.30 -15.89 27.85
CA ASP A 83 -0.60 -16.75 27.10
C ASP A 83 -1.94 -16.06 26.73
N GLY A 84 -2.22 -14.87 27.26
CA GLY A 84 -3.34 -14.00 26.94
C GLY A 84 -2.95 -12.79 26.07
N PHE A 85 -1.72 -12.73 25.56
CA PHE A 85 -1.14 -11.57 24.87
C PHE A 85 -1.00 -10.31 25.76
N GLY A 86 -0.92 -10.46 27.08
CA GLY A 86 -0.45 -9.43 27.98
C GLY A 86 1.05 -9.20 27.81
N ALA A 87 1.48 -7.94 27.65
CA ALA A 87 2.88 -7.62 27.42
C ALA A 87 3.76 -7.94 28.65
N LEU A 88 4.84 -8.67 28.44
CA LEU A 88 5.84 -9.04 29.47
C LEU A 88 7.15 -8.24 29.36
N GLY A 89 7.40 -7.60 28.21
CA GLY A 89 8.61 -6.85 27.93
C GLY A 89 9.01 -6.93 26.46
N HIS A 90 10.13 -6.32 26.10
CA HIS A 90 10.74 -6.46 24.77
C HIS A 90 12.25 -6.21 24.83
N ILE A 91 12.95 -6.62 23.76
CA ILE A 91 14.37 -6.35 23.53
C ILE A 91 14.53 -5.75 22.13
N ASP A 92 15.08 -4.55 22.05
CA ASP A 92 15.26 -3.73 20.85
C ASP A 92 16.74 -3.65 20.37
N ASP A 93 17.58 -4.61 20.78
CA ASP A 93 18.98 -4.76 20.33
C ASP A 93 19.06 -5.43 18.94
N PHE A 94 18.29 -4.91 17.98
CA PHE A 94 18.34 -5.31 16.57
C PHE A 94 18.62 -4.10 15.70
N THR A 95 19.27 -4.34 14.57
CA THR A 95 19.75 -3.28 13.70
C THR A 95 18.63 -2.41 13.14
N THR A 96 18.65 -1.14 13.55
CA THR A 96 17.83 -0.05 13.04
C THR A 96 18.66 0.74 12.00
N ASN A 97 18.60 0.37 10.73
CA ASN A 97 19.41 1.05 9.72
C ASN A 97 18.76 1.05 8.33
N ASP A 98 18.23 2.20 7.93
CA ASP A 98 17.60 2.44 6.62
C ASP A 98 18.52 2.05 5.44
N ALA A 99 19.85 2.17 5.61
CA ALA A 99 20.81 1.79 4.58
C ALA A 99 21.03 0.27 4.46
N LYS A 100 20.73 -0.50 5.52
CA LYS A 100 20.83 -1.98 5.53
C LYS A 100 19.47 -2.65 5.26
N GLY A 101 18.39 -2.10 5.82
CA GLY A 101 17.01 -2.51 5.60
C GLY A 101 16.16 -2.50 6.88
N TRP A 102 14.91 -2.97 6.74
CA TRP A 102 13.85 -2.80 7.74
C TRP A 102 13.33 -4.13 8.29
N SER A 103 14.01 -5.25 8.04
CA SER A 103 13.46 -6.59 8.28
C SER A 103 14.06 -7.31 9.48
N ALA A 104 14.88 -6.66 10.30
CA ALA A 104 15.48 -7.25 11.50
C ALA A 104 14.66 -6.90 12.76
N PRO A 105 14.31 -7.86 13.62
CA PRO A 105 14.49 -9.31 13.43
C PRO A 105 13.50 -9.90 12.42
N SER A 106 13.96 -10.83 11.59
CA SER A 106 13.11 -11.50 10.58
C SER A 106 12.50 -12.82 11.06
N ALA A 107 13.07 -13.44 12.10
CA ALA A 107 12.61 -14.71 12.66
C ALA A 107 12.84 -14.78 14.17
N VAL A 108 12.00 -15.54 14.87
CA VAL A 108 12.15 -15.92 16.28
C VAL A 108 11.81 -17.41 16.46
N GLU A 109 12.58 -18.12 17.28
CA GLU A 109 12.43 -19.56 17.55
C GLU A 109 12.59 -19.86 19.05
N ALA A 110 11.83 -20.81 19.58
CA ALA A 110 11.93 -21.20 21.00
C ALA A 110 12.97 -22.32 21.20
N GLY A 111 13.91 -22.09 22.12
CA GLY A 111 14.94 -23.05 22.53
C GLY A 111 14.42 -24.11 23.51
N GLU A 112 15.16 -25.22 23.63
CA GLU A 112 14.86 -26.31 24.58
C GLU A 112 14.91 -25.83 26.04
N SER A 113 15.78 -24.85 26.32
CA SER A 113 16.00 -24.21 27.62
C SER A 113 14.83 -23.35 28.12
N GLY A 114 13.91 -22.97 27.23
CA GLY A 114 12.86 -21.99 27.50
C GLY A 114 13.19 -20.56 27.07
N ASP A 115 14.43 -20.29 26.67
CA ASP A 115 14.80 -19.02 26.03
C ASP A 115 14.36 -18.98 24.56
N PHE A 116 14.43 -17.80 23.96
CA PHE A 116 14.15 -17.55 22.56
C PHE A 116 15.42 -17.20 21.82
N TYR A 117 15.41 -17.43 20.51
CA TYR A 117 16.47 -17.06 19.60
C TYR A 117 15.87 -16.18 18.52
N ALA A 118 16.47 -15.03 18.23
CA ALA A 118 16.08 -14.20 17.10
C ALA A 118 17.29 -13.75 16.27
N ILE A 119 17.10 -13.58 14.97
CA ILE A 119 18.17 -13.24 14.04
C ILE A 119 18.20 -11.75 13.75
N ASP A 120 19.39 -11.14 13.88
CA ASP A 120 19.71 -9.84 13.32
C ASP A 120 20.53 -10.06 12.04
N GLN A 121 19.82 -10.20 10.92
CA GLN A 121 20.45 -10.55 9.65
C GLN A 121 21.37 -9.46 9.09
N TYR A 122 21.31 -8.23 9.62
CA TYR A 122 22.09 -7.08 9.13
C TYR A 122 23.44 -6.92 9.84
N GLU A 123 23.60 -7.56 10.99
CA GLU A 123 24.88 -7.68 11.70
C GLU A 123 25.39 -9.12 11.72
N ASN A 124 24.74 -10.03 10.97
CA ASN A 124 25.09 -11.45 10.94
C ASN A 124 25.21 -12.03 12.34
N ARG A 125 24.21 -11.83 13.19
CA ARG A 125 24.19 -12.38 14.56
C ARG A 125 22.84 -12.96 14.91
N ALA A 126 22.82 -13.89 15.85
CA ALA A 126 21.61 -14.37 16.50
C ALA A 126 21.70 -14.07 17.99
N LEU A 127 20.64 -13.51 18.55
CA LEU A 127 20.53 -13.24 19.97
C LEU A 127 19.74 -14.39 20.62
N ARG A 128 20.20 -14.86 21.78
CA ARG A 128 19.41 -15.65 22.72
C ARG A 128 18.87 -14.72 23.79
N LEU A 129 17.58 -14.78 24.04
CA LEU A 129 16.84 -13.77 24.80
C LEU A 129 15.69 -14.40 25.58
N ASN A 130 15.29 -13.72 26.66
CA ASN A 130 14.08 -14.01 27.41
C ASN A 130 13.50 -12.69 27.96
N PRO A 131 12.34 -12.71 28.65
CA PRO A 131 11.77 -11.48 29.20
C PRO A 131 12.69 -10.72 30.18
N GLY A 132 13.71 -11.37 30.72
CA GLY A 132 14.71 -10.76 31.60
C GLY A 132 15.87 -10.07 30.88
N GLY A 133 16.07 -10.28 29.57
CA GLY A 133 17.16 -9.65 28.82
C GLY A 133 17.76 -10.52 27.72
N VAL A 134 18.86 -10.02 27.14
CA VAL A 134 19.75 -10.79 26.26
C VAL A 134 20.59 -11.74 27.13
N VAL A 135 20.52 -13.04 26.81
CA VAL A 135 21.24 -14.12 27.50
C VAL A 135 22.59 -14.38 26.84
N ALA A 136 22.63 -14.39 25.50
CA ALA A 136 23.86 -14.60 24.73
C ALA A 136 23.72 -14.01 23.32
N VAL A 137 24.86 -13.76 22.67
CA VAL A 137 24.94 -13.35 21.27
C VAL A 137 25.84 -14.34 20.53
N TYR A 138 25.38 -14.81 19.37
CA TYR A 138 26.09 -15.74 18.51
C TYR A 138 26.39 -15.07 17.18
N GLU A 139 27.67 -14.90 16.87
CA GLU A 139 28.11 -14.43 15.56
C GLU A 139 27.79 -15.48 14.50
N LEU A 140 27.32 -15.04 13.34
CA LEU A 140 27.10 -15.86 12.15
C LEU A 140 28.25 -15.59 11.17
N PRO A 141 28.68 -16.61 10.42
CA PRO A 141 29.74 -16.45 9.43
C PRO A 141 29.31 -15.41 8.37
N PRO A 142 30.24 -14.62 7.82
CA PRO A 142 29.95 -13.72 6.72
C PRO A 142 29.51 -14.53 5.51
N LEU A 143 28.26 -14.37 5.08
CA LEU A 143 27.64 -15.19 4.04
C LEU A 143 28.06 -14.82 2.61
N GLY A 144 28.99 -13.87 2.46
CA GLY A 144 29.42 -13.32 1.17
C GLY A 144 28.37 -12.45 0.46
N GLU A 145 27.09 -12.55 0.85
CA GLU A 145 26.00 -11.71 0.40
C GLU A 145 25.67 -10.67 1.48
N THR A 146 25.73 -9.38 1.13
CA THR A 146 25.02 -8.37 1.92
C THR A 146 23.54 -8.57 1.64
N VAL A 147 22.79 -9.05 2.63
CA VAL A 147 21.34 -9.18 2.53
C VAL A 147 20.75 -7.79 2.66
N LYS A 148 20.86 -6.99 1.60
CA LYS A 148 20.18 -5.70 1.52
C LYS A 148 18.69 -6.00 1.47
N GLN A 149 17.96 -5.61 2.50
CA GLN A 149 16.49 -5.69 2.58
C GLN A 149 15.88 -7.11 2.51
N GLY A 150 16.67 -8.18 2.67
CA GLY A 150 16.15 -9.55 2.62
C GLY A 150 15.69 -10.09 3.97
N LEU A 151 14.78 -11.06 3.91
CA LEU A 151 14.30 -11.86 5.03
C LEU A 151 15.20 -13.09 5.21
N ALA A 152 15.46 -13.46 6.46
CA ALA A 152 16.12 -14.71 6.81
C ALA A 152 15.18 -15.58 7.66
N GLY A 153 15.27 -16.89 7.49
CA GLY A 153 14.64 -17.85 8.41
C GLY A 153 15.68 -18.37 9.41
N MET A 154 15.22 -18.84 10.57
CA MET A 154 16.09 -19.42 11.58
C MET A 154 15.42 -20.59 12.31
N ARG A 155 16.21 -21.60 12.69
CA ARG A 155 15.89 -22.66 13.66
C ARG A 155 17.05 -22.89 14.62
N VAL A 156 16.77 -23.52 15.76
CA VAL A 156 17.74 -23.80 16.81
C VAL A 156 17.64 -25.23 17.34
N SER A 157 18.78 -25.89 17.51
CA SER A 157 18.89 -27.15 18.27
C SER A 157 19.94 -26.96 19.35
N GLU A 158 19.49 -26.74 20.60
CA GLU A 158 20.39 -26.52 21.74
C GLU A 158 21.14 -27.80 22.12
N SER A 159 20.45 -28.94 22.13
CA SER A 159 21.04 -30.27 22.29
C SER A 159 22.22 -30.57 21.35
N ARG A 160 22.25 -29.92 20.18
CA ARG A 160 23.35 -30.02 19.20
C ARG A 160 24.24 -28.78 19.15
N SER A 161 23.91 -27.74 19.91
CA SER A 161 24.58 -26.43 19.92
C SER A 161 24.68 -25.80 18.52
N ARG A 162 23.56 -25.78 17.79
CA ARG A 162 23.50 -25.35 16.38
C ARG A 162 22.37 -24.36 16.10
N LEU A 163 22.69 -23.41 15.23
CA LEU A 163 21.76 -22.52 14.55
C LEU A 163 21.66 -22.93 13.07
N TYR A 164 20.44 -23.00 12.56
CA TYR A 164 20.16 -23.26 11.15
C TYR A 164 19.52 -22.01 10.58
N THR A 165 20.14 -21.37 9.60
CA THR A 165 19.65 -20.12 9.01
C THR A 165 19.39 -20.30 7.53
N SER A 166 18.27 -19.80 7.03
CA SER A 166 17.89 -19.89 5.62
C SER A 166 17.90 -18.52 4.98
N TRP A 167 18.56 -18.46 3.82
CA TRP A 167 18.88 -17.28 3.06
C TRP A 167 18.50 -17.48 1.60
N PRO A 168 18.39 -16.40 0.79
CA PRO A 168 18.10 -16.53 -0.64
C PRO A 168 19.10 -17.44 -1.38
N SER A 169 20.35 -17.46 -0.93
CA SER A 169 21.44 -18.29 -1.47
C SER A 169 21.49 -19.73 -0.95
N GLY A 170 20.82 -20.05 0.16
CA GLY A 170 20.89 -21.41 0.71
C GLY A 170 20.55 -21.53 2.20
N VAL A 171 20.77 -22.71 2.75
CA VAL A 171 20.67 -23.00 4.19
C VAL A 171 22.07 -23.15 4.77
N PHE A 172 22.34 -22.49 5.89
CA PHE A 172 23.63 -22.47 6.57
C PHE A 172 23.47 -22.99 7.99
N VAL A 173 24.44 -23.75 8.47
CA VAL A 173 24.45 -24.27 9.84
C VAL A 173 25.69 -23.79 10.55
N THR A 174 25.47 -23.16 11.69
CA THR A 174 26.50 -22.51 12.51
C THR A 174 26.46 -23.09 13.91
N GLY A 175 27.62 -23.39 14.48
CA GLY A 175 27.74 -23.74 15.89
C GLY A 175 27.43 -22.54 16.80
N PHE A 176 27.11 -22.79 18.07
CA PHE A 176 27.04 -21.71 19.08
C PHE A 176 28.40 -21.05 19.35
N ASP A 177 29.50 -21.58 18.81
CA ASP A 177 30.82 -20.94 18.79
C ASP A 177 31.01 -19.98 17.59
N GLY A 178 29.98 -19.79 16.77
CA GLY A 178 29.96 -18.93 15.59
C GLY A 178 30.64 -19.53 14.36
N ARG A 179 31.14 -20.76 14.42
CA ARG A 179 31.78 -21.42 13.27
C ARG A 179 30.73 -22.01 12.33
N GLN A 180 30.87 -21.74 11.04
CA GLN A 180 30.11 -22.45 10.01
C GLN A 180 30.49 -23.93 10.05
N LEU A 181 29.50 -24.81 10.22
CA LEU A 181 29.69 -26.25 10.16
C LEU A 181 29.58 -26.75 8.72
N TRP A 182 28.54 -26.32 8.01
CA TRP A 182 28.28 -26.66 6.61
C TRP A 182 27.18 -25.75 6.03
N ASN A 183 27.01 -25.78 4.70
CA ASN A 183 25.96 -25.05 3.99
C ASN A 183 25.41 -25.85 2.81
N LEU A 184 24.17 -25.55 2.42
CA LEU A 184 23.45 -26.18 1.32
C LEU A 184 22.99 -25.09 0.34
N PRO A 185 23.36 -25.16 -0.96
CA PRO A 185 22.92 -24.20 -1.98
C PRO A 185 21.48 -24.51 -2.43
N VAL A 186 20.55 -24.57 -1.47
CA VAL A 186 19.14 -24.91 -1.69
C VAL A 186 18.28 -23.82 -1.07
N ARG A 187 17.53 -23.12 -1.92
CA ARG A 187 16.58 -22.09 -1.49
C ARG A 187 15.30 -22.73 -0.97
N ALA A 188 14.93 -22.41 0.27
CA ALA A 188 13.66 -22.84 0.85
C ALA A 188 12.48 -22.11 0.18
N ALA A 189 11.34 -22.79 0.07
CA ALA A 189 10.09 -22.24 -0.44
C ALA A 189 9.52 -21.13 0.46
N GLY A 190 8.68 -20.28 -0.13
CA GLY A 190 7.98 -19.19 0.55
C GLY A 190 8.74 -17.85 0.53
N ALA A 191 8.01 -16.75 0.63
CA ALA A 191 8.57 -15.39 0.60
C ALA A 191 9.52 -15.11 1.78
N HIS A 192 9.24 -15.70 2.95
CA HIS A 192 10.06 -15.61 4.17
C HIS A 192 11.04 -16.78 4.32
N LEU A 193 11.27 -17.56 3.24
CA LEU A 193 12.11 -18.76 3.27
C LEU A 193 11.68 -19.77 4.34
N GLY A 194 10.37 -19.81 4.61
CA GLY A 194 9.77 -20.57 5.70
C GLY A 194 9.69 -22.08 5.46
N GLY A 195 9.99 -22.55 4.25
CA GLY A 195 10.00 -23.97 3.84
C GLY A 195 11.16 -24.80 4.40
N VAL A 196 11.61 -24.52 5.63
CA VAL A 196 12.72 -25.22 6.28
C VAL A 196 12.39 -25.51 7.75
N ASP A 197 12.70 -26.72 8.21
CA ASP A 197 12.68 -27.04 9.63
C ASP A 197 13.63 -28.18 10.02
N ILE A 198 13.90 -28.31 11.31
CA ILE A 198 14.71 -29.38 11.90
C ILE A 198 13.83 -30.30 12.75
N ALA A 199 13.99 -31.60 12.57
CA ALA A 199 13.31 -32.60 13.39
C ALA A 199 14.10 -32.88 14.69
N ASP A 200 13.44 -33.50 15.67
CA ASP A 200 14.06 -33.89 16.94
C ASP A 200 15.26 -34.86 16.74
N ASP A 201 15.23 -35.67 15.67
CA ASP A 201 16.33 -36.57 15.28
C ASP A 201 17.52 -35.84 14.65
N GLY A 202 17.42 -34.52 14.45
CA GLY A 202 18.49 -33.66 13.94
C GLY A 202 18.53 -33.53 12.43
N LYS A 203 17.63 -34.21 11.71
CA LYS A 203 17.53 -34.09 10.25
C LYS A 203 16.90 -32.76 9.86
N LEU A 204 17.46 -32.17 8.81
CA LEU A 204 16.96 -30.94 8.20
C LEU A 204 16.01 -31.28 7.06
N TYR A 205 14.82 -30.69 7.08
CA TYR A 205 13.80 -30.83 6.05
C TYR A 205 13.69 -29.52 5.29
N VAL A 206 13.94 -29.55 3.98
CA VAL A 206 13.88 -28.37 3.10
C VAL A 206 12.90 -28.62 1.97
N LEU A 207 11.81 -27.87 1.95
CA LEU A 207 10.90 -27.82 0.81
C LEU A 207 11.40 -26.75 -0.16
N VAL A 208 11.80 -27.14 -1.36
CA VAL A 208 12.39 -26.22 -2.35
C VAL A 208 11.30 -25.52 -3.17
N SER A 209 10.34 -26.30 -3.67
CA SER A 209 9.15 -25.84 -4.37
C SER A 209 8.14 -26.98 -4.50
N GLY A 210 6.88 -26.66 -4.77
CA GLY A 210 5.83 -27.65 -4.99
C GLY A 210 5.61 -28.53 -3.74
N ASN A 211 5.87 -29.82 -3.87
CA ASN A 211 5.60 -30.83 -2.86
C ASN A 211 6.79 -31.74 -2.51
N GLU A 212 7.99 -31.47 -3.03
CA GLU A 212 9.18 -32.27 -2.73
C GLU A 212 9.95 -31.69 -1.53
N VAL A 213 10.05 -32.47 -0.47
CA VAL A 213 10.87 -32.18 0.72
C VAL A 213 12.18 -32.96 0.62
N ARG A 214 13.29 -32.24 0.60
CA ARG A 214 14.64 -32.81 0.66
C ARG A 214 15.07 -32.94 2.10
N ILE A 215 15.60 -34.10 2.46
CA ILE A 215 16.00 -34.42 3.83
C ILE A 215 17.52 -34.52 3.86
N PHE A 216 18.13 -33.83 4.81
CA PHE A 216 19.56 -33.84 5.04
C PHE A 216 19.86 -34.35 6.44
N ASP A 217 20.96 -35.08 6.58
CA ASP A 217 21.47 -35.51 7.88
C ASP A 217 22.07 -34.33 8.65
N GLU A 218 22.54 -34.60 9.85
CA GLU A 218 23.13 -33.60 10.73
C GLU A 218 24.42 -32.97 10.18
N ASN A 219 25.06 -33.58 9.17
CA ASN A 219 26.28 -33.09 8.55
C ASN A 219 26.03 -32.45 7.17
N GLY A 220 24.77 -32.24 6.80
CA GLY A 220 24.37 -31.68 5.51
C GLY A 220 24.42 -32.70 4.36
N GLY A 221 24.65 -33.97 4.65
CA GLY A 221 24.59 -35.05 3.66
C GLY A 221 23.15 -35.35 3.24
N PRO A 222 22.87 -35.70 1.98
CA PRO A 222 21.54 -36.14 1.57
C PRO A 222 21.10 -37.39 2.33
N ALA A 223 19.99 -37.31 3.06
CA ALA A 223 19.43 -38.39 3.86
C ALA A 223 18.12 -38.98 3.28
N GLY A 224 17.56 -38.33 2.26
CA GLY A 224 16.39 -38.83 1.53
C GLY A 224 15.57 -37.72 0.90
N THR A 225 14.47 -38.11 0.27
CA THR A 225 13.44 -37.21 -0.24
C THR A 225 12.07 -37.73 0.16
N LEU A 226 11.13 -36.80 0.33
CA LEU A 226 9.74 -37.09 0.63
C LEU A 226 8.84 -36.24 -0.27
N THR A 227 7.90 -36.88 -0.95
CA THR A 227 6.88 -36.18 -1.74
C THR A 227 5.59 -36.07 -0.95
N LEU A 228 5.16 -34.85 -0.65
CA LEU A 228 3.88 -34.59 0.00
C LEU A 228 2.74 -34.80 -1.00
N GLN A 229 1.73 -35.54 -0.58
CA GLN A 229 0.52 -35.79 -1.38
C GLN A 229 -0.46 -34.62 -1.21
N LEU A 230 -0.09 -33.46 -1.78
CA LEU A 230 -0.94 -32.27 -1.72
C LEU A 230 -2.29 -32.53 -2.43
N PRO A 231 -3.41 -31.98 -1.92
CA PRO A 231 -4.71 -32.17 -2.54
C PRO A 231 -4.81 -31.50 -3.93
N ASP A 232 -4.03 -30.45 -4.16
CA ASP A 232 -3.93 -29.72 -5.43
C ASP A 232 -2.63 -28.87 -5.44
N THR A 233 -2.36 -28.21 -6.56
CA THR A 233 -1.24 -27.27 -6.73
C THR A 233 -1.71 -25.81 -6.83
N ARG A 234 -2.97 -25.51 -6.46
CA ARG A 234 -3.56 -24.17 -6.61
C ARG A 234 -2.89 -23.15 -5.70
N TYR A 235 -2.59 -23.55 -4.46
CA TYR A 235 -1.98 -22.67 -3.47
C TYR A 235 -0.50 -23.03 -3.26
N PRO A 236 0.45 -22.10 -3.50
CA PRO A 236 1.86 -22.29 -3.18
C PRO A 236 2.09 -22.47 -1.68
N VAL A 237 3.21 -23.13 -1.33
CA VAL A 237 3.65 -23.28 0.06
C VAL A 237 4.37 -22.02 0.53
N SER A 238 4.10 -21.60 1.76
CA SER A 238 4.81 -20.51 2.44
C SER A 238 5.71 -20.99 3.57
N ASN A 239 5.31 -22.02 4.33
CA ASN A 239 6.07 -22.50 5.48
C ASN A 239 5.96 -24.02 5.67
N LEU A 240 7.00 -24.62 6.24
CA LEU A 240 7.07 -26.02 6.66
C LEU A 240 7.54 -26.07 8.12
N ARG A 241 6.91 -26.91 8.94
CA ARG A 241 7.37 -27.26 10.30
C ARG A 241 7.32 -28.77 10.54
N VAL A 242 8.18 -29.28 11.39
CA VAL A 242 8.30 -30.71 11.72
C VAL A 242 8.22 -30.88 13.22
N ARG A 243 7.38 -31.80 13.69
CA ARG A 243 7.31 -32.19 15.10
C ARG A 243 6.90 -33.65 15.20
N GLY A 244 7.69 -34.44 15.94
CA GLY A 244 7.45 -35.88 16.04
C GLY A 244 7.32 -36.54 14.66
N GLY A 245 6.27 -37.35 14.47
CA GLY A 245 5.98 -38.03 13.20
C GLY A 245 5.26 -37.18 12.15
N GLU A 246 5.09 -35.87 12.35
CA GLU A 246 4.23 -35.02 11.52
C GLU A 246 5.00 -33.88 10.84
N ILE A 247 4.57 -33.53 9.62
CA ILE A 247 4.97 -32.33 8.89
C ILE A 247 3.76 -31.39 8.82
N PHE A 248 3.92 -30.18 9.32
CA PHE A 248 2.95 -29.11 9.26
C PHE A 248 3.28 -28.18 8.09
N LEU A 249 2.32 -27.95 7.22
CA LEU A 249 2.50 -27.20 5.98
C LEU A 249 1.54 -26.02 5.93
N LYS A 250 2.06 -24.80 5.79
CA LYS A 250 1.26 -23.63 5.45
C LYS A 250 1.33 -23.39 3.95
N ARG A 251 0.16 -23.34 3.32
CA ARG A 251 -0.03 -22.90 1.94
C ARG A 251 -0.76 -21.57 1.93
N THR A 252 -0.69 -20.81 0.84
CA THR A 252 -1.45 -19.55 0.69
C THR A 252 -2.95 -19.79 0.42
N ASP A 253 -3.49 -20.86 0.99
CA ASP A 253 -4.91 -21.21 0.96
C ASP A 253 -5.62 -20.34 2.01
N PRO A 254 -6.60 -19.49 1.61
CA PRO A 254 -7.29 -18.61 2.54
C PRO A 254 -8.25 -19.36 3.48
N THR A 255 -8.50 -20.65 3.26
CA THR A 255 -9.48 -21.46 4.00
C THR A 255 -8.83 -22.48 4.93
N ALA A 256 -7.50 -22.57 4.93
CA ALA A 256 -6.75 -23.48 5.80
C ALA A 256 -5.72 -22.70 6.62
N LEU A 257 -5.73 -22.93 7.94
CA LEU A 257 -4.66 -22.47 8.81
C LEU A 257 -3.38 -23.22 8.44
N PHE A 258 -3.42 -24.55 8.37
CA PHE A 258 -2.32 -25.39 7.91
C PHE A 258 -2.81 -26.81 7.62
N GLU A 259 -1.99 -27.58 6.92
CA GLU A 259 -2.20 -29.00 6.62
C GLU A 259 -1.14 -29.83 7.37
N VAL A 260 -1.48 -31.07 7.71
CA VAL A 260 -0.58 -31.98 8.44
C VAL A 260 -0.42 -33.27 7.67
N TYR A 261 0.83 -33.69 7.49
CA TYR A 261 1.23 -34.84 6.71
C TYR A 261 2.05 -35.81 7.56
N ASP A 262 1.93 -37.09 7.26
CA ASP A 262 2.77 -38.12 7.84
C ASP A 262 4.20 -37.95 7.35
N ARG A 263 5.15 -37.84 8.28
CA ARG A 263 6.56 -37.58 7.96
C ARG A 263 7.24 -38.75 7.26
N ALA A 264 6.75 -39.98 7.44
CA ALA A 264 7.36 -41.16 6.83
C ALA A 264 6.84 -41.40 5.41
N THR A 265 5.55 -41.15 5.15
CA THR A 265 4.91 -41.49 3.88
C THR A 265 4.48 -40.28 3.05
N GLY A 266 4.46 -39.08 3.62
CA GLY A 266 4.03 -37.85 2.94
C GLY A 266 2.52 -37.80 2.68
N LYS A 267 1.75 -38.69 3.32
CA LYS A 267 0.29 -38.78 3.16
C LYS A 267 -0.39 -37.71 4.03
N PRO A 268 -1.48 -37.09 3.57
CA PRO A 268 -2.23 -36.16 4.40
C PRO A 268 -2.83 -36.90 5.61
N LEU A 269 -2.59 -36.36 6.81
CA LEU A 269 -3.18 -36.83 8.06
C LEU A 269 -4.45 -36.04 8.39
N ARG A 270 -4.34 -34.71 8.36
CA ARG A 270 -5.47 -33.80 8.62
C ARG A 270 -5.23 -32.43 7.98
N ARG A 271 -6.32 -31.68 7.84
CA ARG A 271 -6.30 -30.28 7.43
C ARG A 271 -6.98 -29.44 8.50
N VAL A 272 -6.29 -28.43 9.01
CA VAL A 272 -6.83 -27.51 10.01
C VAL A 272 -7.50 -26.36 9.28
N THR A 273 -8.82 -26.46 9.14
CA THR A 273 -9.66 -25.46 8.48
C THR A 273 -9.66 -24.15 9.28
N ALA A 274 -9.59 -23.03 8.57
CA ALA A 274 -9.73 -21.72 9.20
C ALA A 274 -11.21 -21.41 9.47
N ASP A 275 -11.49 -20.65 10.53
CA ASP A 275 -12.82 -20.13 10.78
C ASP A 275 -13.08 -18.94 9.86
N VAL A 276 -13.75 -19.22 8.74
CA VAL A 276 -13.98 -18.26 7.67
C VAL A 276 -15.41 -18.32 7.17
N GLU A 277 -15.86 -17.23 6.59
CA GLU A 277 -17.01 -17.21 5.71
C GLU A 277 -16.54 -17.15 4.25
N ARG A 278 -17.29 -17.76 3.34
CA ARG A 278 -16.98 -17.79 1.92
C ARG A 278 -18.15 -17.26 1.11
N LEU A 279 -17.89 -16.20 0.36
CA LEU A 279 -18.81 -15.66 -0.64
C LEU A 279 -18.33 -16.09 -2.02
N THR A 280 -19.15 -16.88 -2.71
CA THR A 280 -18.88 -17.34 -4.08
C THR A 280 -19.95 -16.82 -5.02
N VAL A 281 -19.53 -16.21 -6.11
CA VAL A 281 -20.41 -15.72 -7.18
C VAL A 281 -20.07 -16.45 -8.48
N GLY A 282 -21.06 -17.10 -9.07
CA GLY A 282 -20.90 -17.85 -10.33
C GLY A 282 -21.82 -17.34 -11.43
N TYR A 283 -21.28 -17.14 -12.62
CA TYR A 283 -22.03 -16.87 -13.85
C TYR A 283 -21.34 -17.52 -15.05
N ALA A 284 -22.09 -17.82 -16.12
CA ALA A 284 -21.60 -18.65 -17.23
C ALA A 284 -20.37 -18.05 -17.91
N GLU A 285 -20.50 -16.83 -18.44
CA GLU A 285 -19.49 -16.19 -19.30
C GLU A 285 -19.25 -14.73 -18.91
N PRO A 286 -18.02 -14.19 -19.13
CA PRO A 286 -17.70 -12.78 -18.88
C PRO A 286 -18.24 -11.82 -19.95
N VAL A 287 -18.88 -12.33 -21.01
CA VAL A 287 -19.49 -11.54 -22.08
C VAL A 287 -21.00 -11.69 -21.99
N TRP A 288 -21.69 -10.58 -21.74
CA TRP A 288 -23.14 -10.52 -21.60
C TRP A 288 -23.75 -9.83 -22.81
N THR A 289 -25.01 -10.15 -23.12
CA THR A 289 -25.78 -9.43 -24.13
C THR A 289 -26.74 -8.47 -23.43
N ALA A 290 -26.75 -7.20 -23.84
CA ALA A 290 -27.62 -6.18 -23.27
C ALA A 290 -29.10 -6.61 -23.33
N GLY A 291 -29.83 -6.42 -22.23
CA GLY A 291 -31.24 -6.79 -22.13
C GLY A 291 -31.54 -8.29 -22.07
N ARG A 292 -30.54 -9.17 -22.09
CA ARG A 292 -30.74 -10.62 -21.93
C ARG A 292 -30.47 -11.06 -20.48
N PRO A 293 -31.30 -11.95 -19.92
CA PRO A 293 -31.02 -12.55 -18.62
C PRO A 293 -29.73 -13.39 -18.65
N VAL A 294 -28.94 -13.27 -17.59
CA VAL A 294 -27.71 -14.04 -17.35
C VAL A 294 -27.88 -14.80 -16.03
N PRO A 295 -27.82 -16.14 -16.05
CA PRO A 295 -27.82 -16.92 -14.81
C PRO A 295 -26.68 -16.49 -13.90
N LEU A 296 -27.02 -16.14 -12.65
CA LEU A 296 -26.08 -15.69 -11.64
C LEU A 296 -26.43 -16.35 -10.31
N SER A 297 -25.45 -17.04 -9.74
CA SER A 297 -25.52 -17.69 -8.44
C SER A 297 -24.72 -16.90 -7.42
N ILE A 298 -25.29 -16.68 -6.24
CA ILE A 298 -24.61 -16.12 -5.07
C ILE A 298 -24.75 -17.17 -3.98
N THR A 299 -23.63 -17.75 -3.57
CA THR A 299 -23.57 -18.71 -2.48
C THR A 299 -22.75 -18.10 -1.35
N HIS A 300 -23.30 -18.17 -0.14
CA HIS A 300 -22.63 -17.73 1.06
C HIS A 300 -22.57 -18.87 2.05
N ASP A 301 -21.37 -19.43 2.20
CA ASP A 301 -21.08 -20.36 3.28
C ASP A 301 -20.65 -19.53 4.49
N SER A 302 -21.58 -19.37 5.43
CA SER A 302 -21.34 -18.62 6.67
C SER A 302 -20.51 -19.42 7.69
N GLY A 303 -20.07 -20.64 7.33
CA GLY A 303 -19.35 -21.53 8.23
C GLY A 303 -20.15 -21.81 9.50
N ARG A 304 -19.52 -21.62 10.67
CA ARG A 304 -20.22 -21.73 11.97
C ARG A 304 -21.01 -20.47 12.36
N TRP A 305 -20.83 -19.39 11.62
CA TRP A 305 -21.49 -18.12 11.88
C TRP A 305 -22.89 -18.14 11.25
N LYS A 306 -23.87 -17.53 11.91
CA LYS A 306 -25.26 -17.48 11.42
C LYS A 306 -25.52 -16.18 10.64
N ALA A 307 -24.52 -15.66 9.93
CA ALA A 307 -24.65 -14.43 9.17
C ALA A 307 -25.49 -14.66 7.90
N THR A 308 -26.53 -13.85 7.72
CA THR A 308 -27.41 -13.88 6.53
C THR A 308 -27.45 -12.52 5.84
N PRO A 309 -26.31 -12.02 5.33
CA PRO A 309 -26.26 -10.75 4.60
C PRO A 309 -27.20 -10.79 3.38
N ARG A 310 -27.91 -9.69 3.16
CA ARG A 310 -28.78 -9.53 1.98
C ARG A 310 -27.95 -9.04 0.80
N PHE A 311 -27.38 -9.96 0.05
CA PHE A 311 -26.58 -9.62 -1.13
C PHE A 311 -27.41 -8.92 -2.21
N ARG A 312 -26.78 -7.94 -2.84
CA ARG A 312 -27.29 -7.20 -4.00
C ARG A 312 -26.24 -7.27 -5.10
N VAL A 313 -26.71 -7.18 -6.34
CA VAL A 313 -25.84 -7.15 -7.51
C VAL A 313 -25.79 -5.72 -8.02
N TRP A 314 -24.60 -5.19 -8.13
CA TRP A 314 -24.33 -3.82 -8.53
C TRP A 314 -23.53 -3.83 -9.82
N ILE A 315 -23.87 -2.93 -10.74
CA ILE A 315 -23.11 -2.75 -11.96
C ILE A 315 -22.87 -1.27 -12.23
N ARG A 316 -21.72 -0.93 -12.80
CA ARG A 316 -21.41 0.42 -13.29
C ARG A 316 -20.49 0.37 -14.50
N PRO A 317 -20.52 1.36 -15.40
CA PRO A 317 -19.49 1.47 -16.42
C PRO A 317 -18.10 1.55 -15.76
N LEU A 318 -17.13 0.88 -16.37
CA LEU A 318 -15.78 0.76 -15.79
C LEU A 318 -15.16 2.16 -15.62
N GLY A 319 -14.66 2.46 -14.42
CA GLY A 319 -14.08 3.76 -14.09
C GLY A 319 -15.08 4.88 -13.76
N VAL A 320 -16.38 4.61 -13.67
CA VAL A 320 -17.40 5.56 -13.16
C VAL A 320 -17.64 5.31 -11.66
N PRO A 321 -17.90 6.31 -10.81
CA PRO A 321 -18.13 6.08 -9.38
C PRO A 321 -19.45 5.39 -9.04
N GLU A 322 -20.54 5.70 -9.74
CA GLU A 322 -21.89 5.32 -9.31
C GLU A 322 -22.30 3.93 -9.77
N PHE A 323 -22.79 3.12 -8.83
CA PHE A 323 -23.41 1.84 -9.12
C PHE A 323 -24.91 1.96 -9.38
N THR A 324 -25.40 1.05 -10.23
CA THR A 324 -26.81 0.76 -10.44
C THR A 324 -27.09 -0.66 -9.96
N GLU A 325 -28.16 -0.86 -9.18
CA GLU A 325 -28.57 -2.19 -8.74
C GLU A 325 -29.17 -2.98 -9.92
N LEU A 326 -28.71 -4.21 -10.12
CA LEU A 326 -29.38 -5.19 -10.96
C LEU A 326 -30.26 -6.07 -10.09
N ARG A 327 -31.55 -6.15 -10.45
CA ARG A 327 -32.46 -7.08 -9.78
C ARG A 327 -32.09 -8.51 -10.11
N VAL A 328 -32.11 -9.35 -9.08
CA VAL A 328 -31.94 -10.79 -9.20
C VAL A 328 -33.33 -11.41 -9.27
N ASP A 329 -33.74 -11.83 -10.46
CA ASP A 329 -35.06 -12.41 -10.73
C ASP A 329 -34.87 -13.85 -11.24
N GLY A 330 -35.44 -14.83 -10.55
CA GLY A 330 -35.35 -16.25 -10.96
C GLY A 330 -33.93 -16.83 -11.01
N GLY A 331 -32.99 -16.31 -10.21
CA GLY A 331 -31.58 -16.73 -10.24
C GLY A 331 -30.79 -16.17 -11.43
N ALA A 332 -31.28 -15.10 -12.05
CA ALA A 332 -30.60 -14.39 -13.13
C ALA A 332 -30.58 -12.89 -12.87
N VAL A 333 -29.64 -12.21 -13.52
CA VAL A 333 -29.59 -10.74 -13.61
C VAL A 333 -29.68 -10.32 -15.08
N THR A 334 -30.27 -9.17 -15.35
CA THR A 334 -30.36 -8.63 -16.72
C THR A 334 -29.62 -7.31 -16.79
N ALA A 335 -28.56 -7.25 -17.60
CA ALA A 335 -27.91 -5.97 -17.91
C ALA A 335 -28.92 -5.04 -18.59
N PRO A 336 -28.91 -3.72 -18.31
CA PRO A 336 -29.81 -2.77 -18.95
C PRO A 336 -29.79 -2.91 -20.48
N PRO A 337 -30.92 -2.77 -21.19
CA PRO A 337 -30.95 -2.87 -22.66
C PRO A 337 -30.03 -1.87 -23.38
N THR A 338 -29.70 -0.77 -22.70
CA THR A 338 -28.80 0.28 -23.19
C THR A 338 -27.35 0.05 -22.79
N ALA A 339 -27.04 -0.95 -21.96
CA ALA A 339 -25.69 -1.21 -21.49
C ALA A 339 -24.79 -1.70 -22.64
N ARG A 340 -23.58 -1.16 -22.72
CA ARG A 340 -22.61 -1.45 -23.79
C ARG A 340 -21.19 -1.12 -23.34
N GLY A 341 -20.23 -1.98 -23.64
CA GLY A 341 -18.83 -1.82 -23.23
C GLY A 341 -18.46 -2.59 -21.97
N LEU A 342 -17.49 -2.09 -21.21
CA LEU A 342 -16.98 -2.76 -19.99
C LEU A 342 -17.69 -2.22 -18.75
N TYR A 343 -18.05 -3.14 -17.86
CA TYR A 343 -18.71 -2.83 -16.60
C TYR A 343 -18.01 -3.50 -15.43
N HIS A 344 -17.93 -2.79 -14.32
CA HIS A 344 -17.59 -3.36 -13.03
C HIS A 344 -18.86 -3.99 -12.42
N LEU A 345 -18.78 -5.28 -12.14
CA LEU A 345 -19.78 -6.06 -11.43
C LEU A 345 -19.34 -6.19 -9.96
N ARG A 346 -20.22 -5.85 -9.03
CA ARG A 346 -19.98 -5.99 -7.60
C ARG A 346 -21.14 -6.68 -6.91
N ILE A 347 -20.82 -7.62 -6.02
CA ILE A 347 -21.78 -8.30 -5.17
C ILE A 347 -21.44 -7.90 -3.73
N SER A 348 -22.37 -7.21 -3.08
CA SER A 348 -22.21 -6.66 -1.72
C SER A 348 -23.59 -6.46 -1.08
N PRO A 349 -23.72 -6.58 0.25
CA PRO A 349 -24.94 -6.23 0.98
C PRO A 349 -25.16 -4.72 1.12
N ASP A 350 -24.17 -3.89 0.78
CA ASP A 350 -24.30 -2.43 0.83
C ASP A 350 -25.44 -1.93 -0.09
N VAL A 351 -26.07 -0.82 0.30
CA VAL A 351 -27.25 -0.25 -0.38
C VAL A 351 -26.93 0.68 -1.55
N ALA A 352 -25.66 0.98 -1.78
CA ALA A 352 -25.18 1.85 -2.86
C ALA A 352 -23.99 1.24 -3.63
N GLY A 353 -23.74 -0.06 -3.46
CA GLY A 353 -22.59 -0.74 -4.08
C GLY A 353 -21.23 -0.31 -3.52
N ARG A 354 -21.18 0.32 -2.34
CA ARG A 354 -19.92 0.64 -1.66
C ARG A 354 -19.25 -0.64 -1.17
N TYR A 355 -17.95 -0.53 -0.92
CA TYR A 355 -17.22 -1.58 -0.23
C TYR A 355 -17.89 -1.86 1.13
N SER A 356 -18.07 -3.14 1.40
CA SER A 356 -18.45 -3.66 2.71
C SER A 356 -17.57 -4.87 3.04
N GLU A 357 -17.69 -5.39 4.25
CA GLU A 357 -17.02 -6.63 4.67
C GLU A 357 -17.19 -7.77 3.65
N TYR A 358 -18.39 -7.89 3.06
CA TYR A 358 -18.67 -8.85 1.99
C TYR A 358 -18.69 -8.13 0.65
N THR A 359 -17.63 -8.26 -0.12
CA THR A 359 -17.51 -7.66 -1.45
C THR A 359 -16.77 -8.62 -2.38
N VAL A 360 -17.45 -9.03 -3.45
CA VAL A 360 -16.87 -9.72 -4.60
C VAL A 360 -16.97 -8.82 -5.82
N ASP A 361 -15.85 -8.65 -6.53
CA ASP A 361 -15.71 -7.76 -7.68
C ASP A 361 -15.31 -8.55 -8.92
N GLY A 362 -15.81 -8.13 -10.09
CA GLY A 362 -15.44 -8.69 -11.38
C GLY A 362 -15.67 -7.70 -12.52
N VAL A 363 -15.12 -8.00 -13.70
CA VAL A 363 -15.35 -7.19 -14.90
C VAL A 363 -16.12 -8.01 -15.92
N VAL A 364 -17.18 -7.42 -16.48
CA VAL A 364 -17.99 -8.02 -17.54
C VAL A 364 -18.03 -7.11 -18.76
N GLU A 365 -18.03 -7.71 -19.94
CA GLU A 365 -18.24 -7.01 -21.21
C GLU A 365 -19.70 -7.16 -21.62
N VAL A 366 -20.40 -6.06 -21.87
CA VAL A 366 -21.78 -6.07 -22.35
C VAL A 366 -21.81 -5.68 -23.83
N ARG A 367 -22.34 -6.56 -24.67
CA ARG A 367 -22.49 -6.36 -26.12
C ARG A 367 -23.93 -6.05 -26.50
N ALA A 368 -24.08 -5.21 -27.52
CA ALA A 368 -25.35 -5.02 -28.18
C ALA A 368 -25.78 -6.35 -28.87
N PRO A 369 -27.08 -6.70 -28.88
CA PRO A 369 -27.56 -7.90 -29.55
C PRO A 369 -27.15 -7.92 -31.03
N GLY A 370 -26.60 -9.05 -31.50
CA GLY A 370 -26.26 -9.26 -32.91
C GLY A 370 -25.07 -8.44 -33.42
N SER A 371 -24.27 -7.85 -32.52
CA SER A 371 -23.13 -7.03 -32.90
C SER A 371 -22.04 -7.82 -33.62
N ALA A 372 -21.46 -7.22 -34.67
CA ALA A 372 -20.38 -7.80 -35.49
C ALA A 372 -18.96 -7.36 -35.05
N GLY A 373 -18.88 -6.48 -34.04
CA GLY A 373 -17.64 -5.87 -33.58
C GLY A 373 -17.89 -4.77 -32.55
N THR A 374 -16.83 -4.09 -32.13
CA THR A 374 -16.91 -3.00 -31.17
C THR A 374 -16.26 -1.72 -31.67
N VAL A 375 -16.77 -0.57 -31.21
CA VAL A 375 -16.10 0.72 -31.31
C VAL A 375 -15.88 1.24 -29.90
N SER A 376 -14.62 1.33 -29.48
CA SER A 376 -14.24 1.81 -28.15
C SER A 376 -13.91 3.29 -28.22
N VAL A 377 -14.66 4.13 -27.50
CA VAL A 377 -14.38 5.55 -27.32
C VAL A 377 -13.60 5.69 -26.02
N MET A 378 -12.43 6.32 -26.03
CA MET A 378 -11.58 6.43 -24.84
C MET A 378 -10.83 7.76 -24.81
N THR A 379 -10.65 8.29 -23.60
CA THR A 379 -9.62 9.29 -23.28
C THR A 379 -8.32 8.57 -22.88
N PRO A 380 -7.17 9.26 -22.82
CA PRO A 380 -5.95 8.69 -22.28
C PRO A 380 -6.20 8.08 -20.90
N LEU A 381 -5.85 6.79 -20.75
CA LEU A 381 -6.08 6.01 -19.53
C LEU A 381 -7.54 6.06 -19.03
N ASN A 382 -8.50 6.20 -19.95
CA ASN A 382 -9.93 6.30 -19.65
C ASN A 382 -10.25 7.34 -18.56
N ARG A 383 -9.45 8.41 -18.50
CA ARG A 383 -9.57 9.51 -17.53
C ARG A 383 -11.00 10.02 -17.47
N PHE A 384 -11.51 10.14 -16.24
CA PHE A 384 -12.90 10.51 -15.95
C PHE A 384 -13.07 12.00 -15.65
N TYR A 385 -12.14 12.62 -14.92
CA TYR A 385 -12.26 14.00 -14.46
C TYR A 385 -11.48 14.98 -15.35
N TYR A 386 -12.10 16.08 -15.75
CA TYR A 386 -11.47 17.19 -16.48
C TYR A 386 -11.92 18.54 -15.91
N GLY A 387 -11.05 19.54 -16.00
CA GLY A 387 -11.43 20.94 -15.75
C GLY A 387 -12.04 21.60 -16.97
N ARG A 388 -12.94 22.57 -16.78
CA ARG A 388 -13.36 23.48 -17.86
C ARG A 388 -12.12 24.16 -18.48
N GLY A 389 -12.10 24.24 -19.81
CA GLY A 389 -10.98 24.78 -20.58
C GLY A 389 -9.89 23.75 -20.89
N GLU A 390 -9.93 22.56 -20.28
CA GLU A 390 -8.93 21.52 -20.52
C GLU A 390 -9.19 20.81 -21.86
N PRO A 391 -8.16 20.61 -22.72
CA PRO A 391 -8.32 19.83 -23.94
C PRO A 391 -8.57 18.36 -23.61
N ILE A 392 -9.55 17.75 -24.29
CA ILE A 392 -9.95 16.37 -24.06
C ILE A 392 -9.58 15.54 -25.29
N PRO A 393 -8.39 14.91 -25.33
CA PRO A 393 -8.03 13.98 -26.39
C PRO A 393 -8.91 12.73 -26.33
N VAL A 394 -9.44 12.33 -27.48
CA VAL A 394 -10.31 11.17 -27.64
C VAL A 394 -9.76 10.27 -28.75
N THR A 395 -9.65 8.98 -28.45
CA THR A 395 -9.31 7.93 -29.41
C THR A 395 -10.52 7.03 -29.62
N LEU A 396 -10.79 6.68 -30.88
CA LEU A 396 -11.77 5.70 -31.29
C LEU A 396 -11.04 4.48 -31.85
N LEU A 397 -11.33 3.29 -31.33
CA LEU A 397 -10.80 2.02 -31.82
C LEU A 397 -11.93 1.10 -32.27
N ALA A 398 -12.00 0.83 -33.58
CA ALA A 398 -12.94 -0.11 -34.18
C ALA A 398 -12.30 -1.49 -34.35
N ARG A 399 -12.97 -2.53 -33.86
CA ARG A 399 -12.54 -3.93 -33.93
C ARG A 399 -13.71 -4.80 -34.37
N ALA A 400 -13.46 -5.83 -35.18
CA ALA A 400 -14.51 -6.72 -35.68
C ALA A 400 -13.93 -8.08 -36.06
N LYS A 401 -14.81 -9.06 -36.35
CA LYS A 401 -14.40 -10.34 -36.92
C LYS A 401 -13.62 -10.14 -38.23
N PRO A 402 -12.63 -11.00 -38.53
CA PRO A 402 -11.98 -11.02 -39.84
C PRO A 402 -13.01 -11.05 -40.97
N GLY A 403 -12.82 -10.19 -41.98
CA GLY A 403 -13.74 -10.06 -43.12
C GLY A 403 -14.92 -9.10 -42.91
N THR A 404 -15.10 -8.55 -41.70
CA THR A 404 -16.10 -7.49 -41.46
C THR A 404 -15.52 -6.14 -41.84
N ALA A 405 -16.26 -5.36 -42.65
CA ALA A 405 -15.85 -4.00 -42.99
C ALA A 405 -15.93 -3.10 -41.73
N LEU A 406 -14.82 -2.43 -41.41
CA LEU A 406 -14.79 -1.43 -40.35
C LEU A 406 -15.41 -0.11 -40.86
N PRO A 407 -16.04 0.68 -39.98
CA PRO A 407 -16.51 2.01 -40.35
C PRO A 407 -15.31 2.88 -40.78
N SER A 408 -15.44 3.61 -41.88
CA SER A 408 -14.42 4.58 -42.33
C SER A 408 -14.57 5.95 -41.68
N VAL A 409 -15.76 6.27 -41.19
CA VAL A 409 -16.08 7.48 -40.42
C VAL A 409 -17.01 7.08 -39.28
N VAL A 410 -16.76 7.61 -38.08
CA VAL A 410 -17.63 7.43 -36.92
C VAL A 410 -18.10 8.79 -36.44
N LYS A 411 -19.43 8.95 -36.29
CA LYS A 411 -20.03 10.12 -35.63
C LYS A 411 -19.87 9.99 -34.11
N LEU A 412 -18.88 10.67 -33.55
CA LEU A 412 -18.69 10.82 -32.11
C LEU A 412 -19.75 11.80 -31.56
N ARG A 413 -20.63 11.33 -30.68
CA ARG A 413 -21.71 12.09 -30.07
C ARG A 413 -21.30 12.53 -28.66
N ILE A 414 -21.57 13.78 -28.33
CA ILE A 414 -21.37 14.34 -27.00
C ILE A 414 -22.74 14.44 -26.33
N LEU A 415 -22.97 13.61 -25.32
CA LEU A 415 -24.25 13.51 -24.63
C LEU A 415 -24.16 14.15 -23.24
N LYS A 416 -25.18 14.93 -22.87
CA LYS A 416 -25.41 15.47 -21.52
C LYS A 416 -26.79 15.00 -21.05
N ALA A 417 -26.85 14.30 -19.92
CA ALA A 417 -28.07 13.66 -19.43
C ALA A 417 -28.80 12.82 -20.52
N GLY A 418 -28.03 12.13 -21.37
CA GLY A 418 -28.55 11.32 -22.48
C GLY A 418 -28.99 12.10 -23.73
N LYS A 419 -29.00 13.44 -23.69
CA LYS A 419 -29.32 14.29 -24.85
C LYS A 419 -28.05 14.67 -25.60
N GLU A 420 -28.06 14.55 -26.92
CA GLU A 420 -26.97 15.04 -27.78
C GLU A 420 -26.91 16.57 -27.75
N ILE A 421 -25.74 17.10 -27.40
CA ILE A 421 -25.46 18.54 -27.40
C ILE A 421 -24.45 18.93 -28.48
N GLY A 422 -23.80 17.95 -29.11
CA GLY A 422 -22.82 18.17 -30.17
C GLY A 422 -22.28 16.85 -30.71
N PHE A 423 -21.55 16.93 -31.83
CA PHE A 423 -20.88 15.78 -32.43
C PHE A 423 -19.60 16.18 -33.18
N ARG A 424 -18.80 15.17 -33.53
CA ARG A 424 -17.63 15.28 -34.43
C ARG A 424 -17.61 14.04 -35.33
N ASP A 425 -17.37 14.23 -36.61
CA ASP A 425 -17.08 13.12 -37.52
C ASP A 425 -15.59 12.79 -37.43
N VAL A 426 -15.29 11.54 -37.06
CA VAL A 426 -13.92 11.08 -36.89
C VAL A 426 -13.59 10.06 -37.97
N ALA A 427 -12.61 10.38 -38.81
CA ALA A 427 -12.09 9.45 -39.80
C ALA A 427 -11.37 8.29 -39.11
N ILE A 428 -11.67 7.06 -39.52
CA ILE A 428 -11.07 5.84 -39.01
C ILE A 428 -10.15 5.25 -40.08
N THR A 429 -8.86 5.21 -39.77
CA THR A 429 -7.83 4.63 -40.62
C THR A 429 -7.24 3.43 -39.90
N ASN A 430 -7.25 2.26 -40.54
CA ASN A 430 -6.77 1.00 -39.95
C ASN A 430 -7.41 0.70 -38.57
N GLY A 431 -8.70 1.00 -38.42
CA GLY A 431 -9.45 0.79 -37.19
C GLY A 431 -9.19 1.81 -36.08
N LYS A 432 -8.40 2.87 -36.33
CA LYS A 432 -8.12 3.93 -35.35
C LYS A 432 -8.52 5.31 -35.88
N GLY A 433 -9.14 6.12 -35.02
CA GLY A 433 -9.36 7.54 -35.23
C GLY A 433 -9.05 8.34 -33.98
N GLU A 434 -8.65 9.60 -34.14
CA GLU A 434 -8.31 10.50 -33.05
C GLU A 434 -8.95 11.87 -33.29
N VAL A 435 -9.42 12.50 -32.22
CA VAL A 435 -9.97 13.85 -32.22
C VAL A 435 -9.72 14.47 -30.85
N SER A 436 -9.55 15.78 -30.78
CA SER A 436 -9.59 16.51 -29.50
C SER A 436 -10.91 17.24 -29.41
N LEU A 437 -11.59 17.13 -28.27
CA LEU A 437 -12.71 18.02 -27.97
C LEU A 437 -12.18 19.33 -27.43
N ASP A 438 -12.84 20.40 -27.85
CA ASP A 438 -12.56 21.75 -27.37
C ASP A 438 -12.94 21.84 -25.88
N GLY A 439 -12.17 22.57 -25.08
CA GLY A 439 -12.39 22.68 -23.63
C GLY A 439 -13.61 23.53 -23.22
N ASP A 440 -14.57 23.73 -24.13
CA ASP A 440 -15.74 24.60 -23.95
C ASP A 440 -16.91 23.93 -23.22
N LEU A 441 -16.79 22.62 -22.94
CA LEU A 441 -17.76 21.88 -22.15
C LEU A 441 -17.94 22.55 -20.79
N GLN A 442 -19.21 22.86 -20.47
CA GLN A 442 -19.56 23.43 -19.18
C GLN A 442 -19.44 22.38 -18.07
N PRO A 443 -19.30 22.80 -16.80
CA PRO A 443 -19.27 21.85 -15.69
C PRO A 443 -20.54 21.00 -15.63
N ASP A 444 -20.41 19.69 -15.88
CA ASP A 444 -21.47 18.68 -15.79
C ASP A 444 -20.90 17.27 -16.09
N ARG A 445 -21.78 16.27 -16.13
CA ARG A 445 -21.49 14.92 -16.60
C ARG A 445 -21.83 14.73 -18.06
N TYR A 446 -20.89 14.10 -18.76
CA TYR A 446 -20.98 13.84 -20.17
C TYR A 446 -20.72 12.38 -20.49
N THR A 447 -21.27 11.93 -21.62
CA THR A 447 -20.94 10.65 -22.22
C THR A 447 -20.51 10.91 -23.66
N LEU A 448 -19.30 10.48 -23.99
CA LEU A 448 -18.83 10.39 -25.36
C LEU A 448 -19.24 9.03 -25.90
N ASP A 449 -20.13 9.07 -26.87
CA ASP A 449 -20.76 7.90 -27.46
C ASP A 449 -20.56 7.91 -28.98
N ALA A 450 -20.97 6.85 -29.67
CA ALA A 450 -20.87 6.78 -31.11
C ALA A 450 -22.12 6.16 -31.70
N GLU A 451 -22.42 6.51 -32.95
CA GLU A 451 -23.47 5.87 -33.73
C GLU A 451 -22.83 5.05 -34.85
N VAL A 452 -22.81 3.72 -34.67
CA VAL A 452 -22.18 2.79 -35.62
C VAL A 452 -23.08 1.57 -35.78
N PRO A 453 -23.90 1.51 -36.85
CA PRO A 453 -24.84 0.41 -37.07
C PRO A 453 -24.13 -0.95 -37.07
N GLY A 454 -24.69 -1.93 -36.34
CA GLY A 454 -24.13 -3.28 -36.24
C GLY A 454 -22.95 -3.44 -35.27
N PHE A 455 -22.47 -2.37 -34.65
CA PHE A 455 -21.36 -2.42 -33.69
C PHE A 455 -21.83 -2.13 -32.27
N THR A 456 -21.17 -2.75 -31.30
CA THR A 456 -21.29 -2.41 -29.89
C THR A 456 -20.39 -1.22 -29.62
N VAL A 457 -20.93 -0.11 -29.14
CA VAL A 457 -20.12 1.04 -28.76
C VAL A 457 -19.75 0.95 -27.28
N ALA A 458 -18.47 1.02 -26.93
CA ALA A 458 -18.03 1.17 -25.55
C ALA A 458 -17.76 2.66 -25.27
N PRO A 459 -18.66 3.38 -24.58
CA PRO A 459 -18.58 4.82 -24.43
C PRO A 459 -17.47 5.25 -23.45
N GLN A 460 -17.13 6.54 -23.47
CA GLN A 460 -16.32 7.20 -22.44
C GLN A 460 -17.20 8.12 -21.60
N TYR A 461 -17.07 8.04 -20.28
CA TYR A 461 -17.78 8.92 -19.36
C TYR A 461 -16.83 9.99 -18.84
N LEU A 462 -17.35 11.21 -18.66
CA LEU A 462 -16.58 12.37 -18.21
C LEU A 462 -17.35 13.14 -17.13
N GLU A 463 -16.64 13.66 -16.14
CA GLU A 463 -17.09 14.71 -15.24
C GLU A 463 -16.24 15.95 -15.51
N ILE A 464 -16.87 16.97 -16.07
CA ILE A 464 -16.26 18.29 -16.27
C ILE A 464 -16.62 19.13 -15.05
N GLY A 465 -15.62 19.71 -14.40
CA GLY A 465 -15.83 20.63 -13.29
C GLY A 465 -15.41 22.06 -13.64
N PRO A 466 -15.54 23.02 -12.70
CA PRO A 466 -15.15 24.42 -12.91
C PRO A 466 -13.73 24.65 -13.44
N GLY A 467 -12.81 23.72 -13.21
CA GLY A 467 -11.42 23.83 -13.66
C GLY A 467 -10.60 24.76 -12.79
N LEU A 468 -9.43 25.16 -13.30
CA LEU A 468 -8.50 26.09 -12.66
C LEU A 468 -8.36 27.37 -13.49
N THR A 469 -9.45 27.84 -14.10
CA THR A 469 -9.47 29.11 -14.84
C THR A 469 -9.13 30.27 -13.93
N ASP A 470 -9.58 30.19 -12.68
CA ASP A 470 -9.31 31.15 -11.61
C ASP A 470 -8.62 30.38 -10.47
N ARG A 471 -7.29 30.51 -10.36
CA ARG A 471 -6.55 29.89 -9.23
C ARG A 471 -6.80 30.69 -7.95
N PRO A 472 -6.94 30.03 -6.79
CA PRO A 472 -7.20 30.74 -5.55
C PRO A 472 -5.97 31.52 -5.07
N ASP A 473 -6.18 32.75 -4.60
CA ASP A 473 -5.11 33.58 -4.03
C ASP A 473 -4.63 33.07 -2.65
N PHE A 474 -5.47 32.29 -1.96
CA PHE A 474 -5.19 31.73 -0.63
C PHE A 474 -5.47 30.23 -0.61
N HIS A 475 -4.61 29.48 0.09
CA HIS A 475 -4.74 28.03 0.19
C HIS A 475 -5.19 27.56 1.58
N ILE A 476 -6.16 26.66 1.59
CA ILE A 476 -6.44 25.75 2.69
C ILE A 476 -5.81 24.42 2.31
N VAL A 477 -4.71 24.09 3.00
CA VAL A 477 -3.81 23.01 2.62
C VAL A 477 -4.12 21.73 3.41
N GLN A 478 -4.24 20.60 2.71
CA GLN A 478 -4.09 19.28 3.33
C GLN A 478 -2.68 18.75 3.02
N HIS A 479 -1.84 18.67 4.04
CA HIS A 479 -0.44 18.32 3.90
C HIS A 479 -0.19 16.83 4.23
N GLY A 480 0.22 16.05 3.24
CA GLY A 480 0.52 14.62 3.35
C GLY A 480 1.97 14.36 3.78
N ASP A 481 2.24 14.53 5.09
CA ASP A 481 3.61 14.45 5.62
C ASP A 481 4.06 13.01 5.94
N TYR A 482 3.37 12.35 6.89
CA TYR A 482 3.60 10.95 7.30
C TYR A 482 2.53 9.98 6.77
N VAL A 483 1.44 10.53 6.23
CA VAL A 483 0.33 9.78 5.65
C VAL A 483 -0.03 10.51 4.36
N GLN A 484 -0.29 9.75 3.30
CA GLN A 484 -0.65 10.32 2.01
C GLN A 484 -2.00 11.05 2.14
N SER A 485 -2.14 12.19 1.49
CA SER A 485 -3.41 12.91 1.43
C SER A 485 -4.40 12.25 0.44
N PHE A 486 -3.90 11.35 -0.42
CA PHE A 486 -4.67 10.57 -1.38
C PHE A 486 -5.72 9.66 -0.71
N PRO A 487 -6.76 9.24 -1.46
CA PRO A 487 -7.75 8.30 -0.95
C PRO A 487 -7.11 7.00 -0.44
N GLU A 488 -7.45 6.61 0.79
CA GLU A 488 -7.00 5.36 1.41
C GLU A 488 -7.76 4.14 0.87
N ASP A 489 -7.13 2.96 0.95
CA ASP A 489 -7.78 1.70 0.61
C ASP A 489 -8.86 1.38 1.66
N PRO A 490 -10.15 1.32 1.29
CA PRO A 490 -11.23 1.04 2.24
C PRO A 490 -11.14 -0.39 2.78
N ARG A 491 -10.32 -1.26 2.18
CA ARG A 491 -10.12 -2.64 2.63
C ARG A 491 -9.08 -2.76 3.75
N GLY A 492 -8.33 -1.69 4.05
CA GLY A 492 -7.37 -1.62 5.15
C GLY A 492 -6.18 -2.59 5.06
N LYS A 493 -5.97 -3.24 3.90
CA LYS A 493 -4.95 -4.29 3.72
C LYS A 493 -3.70 -3.79 2.99
N ALA A 494 -3.81 -2.72 2.21
CA ALA A 494 -2.70 -2.12 1.47
C ALA A 494 -2.70 -0.60 1.61
N GLN A 495 -1.55 0.03 1.43
CA GLN A 495 -1.49 1.49 1.23
C GLN A 495 -2.04 1.90 -0.16
N ILE A 496 -2.25 0.92 -1.05
CA ILE A 496 -2.64 1.12 -2.44
C ILE A 496 -4.05 0.55 -2.64
N PRO A 497 -5.06 1.38 -2.96
CA PRO A 497 -6.40 0.91 -3.24
C PRO A 497 -6.46 -0.02 -4.44
N ARG A 498 -7.32 -1.04 -4.38
CA ARG A 498 -7.65 -1.86 -5.56
C ARG A 498 -8.40 -1.01 -6.59
N PHE A 499 -8.13 -1.24 -7.87
CA PHE A 499 -8.83 -0.54 -8.97
C PHE A 499 -10.37 -0.55 -8.80
N ALA A 500 -10.92 -1.67 -8.33
CA ALA A 500 -12.35 -1.84 -8.09
C ALA A 500 -12.96 -0.75 -7.21
N ASP A 501 -12.19 -0.18 -6.27
CA ASP A 501 -12.66 0.81 -5.30
C ASP A 501 -12.28 2.25 -5.67
N VAL A 502 -11.27 2.43 -6.55
CA VAL A 502 -10.70 3.72 -6.91
C VAL A 502 -11.77 4.76 -7.34
N PRO A 503 -12.74 4.45 -8.22
CA PRO A 503 -13.71 5.45 -8.66
C PRO A 503 -14.53 6.09 -7.52
N GLU A 504 -15.05 5.29 -6.60
CA GLU A 504 -15.90 5.78 -5.50
C GLU A 504 -15.11 6.41 -4.36
N ILE A 505 -13.92 5.90 -4.02
CA ILE A 505 -13.11 6.50 -2.96
C ILE A 505 -12.51 7.82 -3.41
N THR A 506 -12.13 7.95 -4.69
CA THR A 506 -11.72 9.25 -5.25
C THR A 506 -12.90 10.23 -5.22
N ALA A 507 -14.09 9.82 -5.65
CA ALA A 507 -15.27 10.70 -5.59
C ALA A 507 -15.59 11.16 -4.15
N ALA A 508 -15.58 10.22 -3.19
CA ALA A 508 -15.81 10.53 -1.78
C ALA A 508 -14.73 11.46 -1.18
N HIS A 509 -13.47 11.26 -1.57
CA HIS A 509 -12.35 12.11 -1.18
C HIS A 509 -12.52 13.54 -1.71
N LEU A 510 -12.82 13.71 -3.00
CA LEU A 510 -13.06 15.02 -3.61
C LEU A 510 -14.24 15.76 -2.98
N ASP A 511 -15.33 15.03 -2.69
CA ASP A 511 -16.50 15.61 -2.02
C ASP A 511 -16.19 16.01 -0.57
N ARG A 512 -15.40 15.22 0.16
CA ARG A 512 -14.92 15.58 1.50
C ARG A 512 -14.03 16.82 1.44
N ALA A 513 -13.05 16.84 0.54
CA ALA A 513 -12.14 17.96 0.35
C ALA A 513 -12.88 19.26 0.07
N GLY A 514 -13.85 19.22 -0.85
CA GLY A 514 -14.68 20.37 -1.19
C GLY A 514 -15.50 20.88 -0.01
N LYS A 515 -16.07 19.97 0.81
CA LYS A 515 -16.79 20.35 2.04
C LYS A 515 -15.90 20.97 3.10
N LEU A 516 -14.63 20.57 3.15
CA LEU A 516 -13.63 21.14 4.07
C LEU A 516 -13.02 22.45 3.53
N GLY A 517 -13.32 22.82 2.29
CA GLY A 517 -12.73 23.99 1.63
C GLY A 517 -11.26 23.80 1.25
N VAL A 518 -10.74 22.56 1.31
CA VAL A 518 -9.36 22.26 0.91
C VAL A 518 -9.23 22.55 -0.59
N ASN A 519 -8.25 23.38 -0.94
CA ASN A 519 -7.98 23.77 -2.33
C ASN A 519 -6.52 23.55 -2.74
N LEU A 520 -5.66 23.09 -1.84
CA LEU A 520 -4.30 22.66 -2.13
C LEU A 520 -3.99 21.37 -1.36
N PHE A 521 -3.49 20.37 -2.07
CA PHE A 521 -2.87 19.18 -1.53
C PHE A 521 -1.36 19.26 -1.71
N ALA A 522 -0.62 18.91 -0.67
CA ALA A 522 0.84 18.90 -0.70
C ALA A 522 1.35 17.52 -0.26
N ASP A 523 1.82 16.71 -1.22
CA ASP A 523 2.17 15.31 -0.97
C ASP A 523 3.60 14.97 -1.39
N ARG A 524 4.25 14.10 -0.62
CA ARG A 524 5.54 13.51 -0.97
C ARG A 524 5.41 12.54 -2.14
N ILE A 525 5.52 13.08 -3.35
CA ILE A 525 5.48 12.33 -4.62
C ILE A 525 6.84 12.32 -5.32
N GLY A 526 7.87 12.91 -4.71
CA GLY A 526 9.20 13.02 -5.31
C GLY A 526 10.12 11.82 -5.12
N HIS A 527 9.88 10.93 -4.16
CA HIS A 527 10.69 9.72 -3.92
C HIS A 527 10.37 8.58 -4.91
N GLY A 528 10.46 8.90 -6.21
CA GLY A 528 10.13 8.00 -7.30
C GLY A 528 8.63 7.70 -7.45
N PRO A 529 8.21 7.13 -8.60
CA PRO A 529 6.83 6.72 -8.84
C PRO A 529 6.51 5.38 -8.14
N GLU A 530 7.05 5.09 -6.96
CA GLU A 530 6.94 3.80 -6.25
C GLU A 530 5.48 3.33 -6.13
N GLY A 531 5.02 2.52 -7.10
CA GLY A 531 3.61 2.15 -7.24
C GLY A 531 2.68 3.26 -7.78
N ARG A 532 3.15 4.50 -7.97
CA ARG A 532 2.35 5.68 -8.36
C ARG A 532 2.56 6.12 -9.80
N PHE A 533 1.65 6.96 -10.26
CA PHE A 533 1.52 7.43 -11.63
C PHE A 533 1.64 6.30 -12.66
N GLN A 534 1.01 5.16 -12.38
CA GLN A 534 1.06 3.97 -13.23
C GLN A 534 -0.18 3.85 -14.10
N LYS A 535 -0.03 3.14 -15.23
CA LYS A 535 -1.14 2.61 -16.01
C LYS A 535 -1.58 1.32 -15.32
N ILE A 536 -2.76 1.30 -14.70
CA ILE A 536 -3.25 0.12 -13.98
C ILE A 536 -4.32 -0.61 -14.81
N PRO A 537 -4.24 -1.94 -14.94
CA PRO A 537 -5.31 -2.73 -15.54
C PRO A 537 -6.48 -2.84 -14.56
N ALA A 538 -7.70 -2.87 -15.07
CA ALA A 538 -8.88 -3.18 -14.26
C ALA A 538 -8.82 -4.62 -13.70
N ASP A 539 -8.37 -5.54 -14.56
CA ASP A 539 -8.05 -6.93 -14.24
C ASP A 539 -7.19 -7.51 -15.38
N ASN A 540 -6.14 -8.26 -15.03
CA ASN A 540 -5.19 -8.82 -16.00
C ASN A 540 -5.82 -9.89 -16.89
N GLU A 541 -6.71 -10.72 -16.35
CA GLU A 541 -7.38 -11.78 -17.10
C GLU A 541 -8.31 -11.17 -18.16
N THR A 542 -9.02 -10.10 -17.79
CA THR A 542 -9.88 -9.34 -18.68
C THR A 542 -9.09 -8.71 -19.82
N VAL A 543 -7.97 -8.03 -19.53
CA VAL A 543 -7.09 -7.47 -20.58
C VAL A 543 -6.61 -8.56 -21.54
N ALA A 544 -6.13 -9.69 -21.01
CA ALA A 544 -5.65 -10.81 -21.80
C ALA A 544 -6.74 -11.40 -22.70
N ARG A 545 -7.97 -11.54 -22.17
CA ARG A 545 -9.14 -12.00 -22.94
C ARG A 545 -9.50 -11.03 -24.06
N LEU A 546 -9.60 -9.74 -23.77
CA LEU A 546 -9.93 -8.70 -24.76
C LEU A 546 -8.90 -8.67 -25.90
N GLY A 547 -7.63 -8.94 -25.60
CA GLY A 547 -6.55 -9.00 -26.60
C GLY A 547 -6.69 -10.17 -27.57
N LYS A 548 -7.26 -11.30 -27.12
CA LYS A 548 -7.44 -12.51 -27.93
C LYS A 548 -8.71 -12.48 -28.78
N ASP A 549 -9.74 -11.77 -28.33
CA ASP A 549 -11.02 -11.66 -29.03
C ASP A 549 -11.03 -10.44 -29.98
N PRO A 550 -11.08 -10.64 -31.32
CA PRO A 550 -11.05 -9.55 -32.29
C PRO A 550 -12.35 -8.73 -32.34
N GLU A 551 -13.44 -9.19 -31.75
CA GLU A 551 -14.70 -8.46 -31.67
C GLU A 551 -14.85 -7.69 -30.37
N ALA A 552 -14.12 -8.10 -29.33
CA ALA A 552 -14.25 -7.54 -28.01
C ALA A 552 -13.82 -6.07 -27.97
N VAL A 553 -14.32 -5.38 -26.95
CA VAL A 553 -13.87 -4.02 -26.59
C VAL A 553 -12.33 -3.96 -26.63
N ALA A 554 -11.77 -2.84 -27.09
CA ALA A 554 -10.33 -2.69 -27.20
C ALA A 554 -9.65 -2.89 -25.82
N PRO A 555 -8.53 -3.64 -25.72
CA PRO A 555 -7.86 -3.90 -24.45
C PRO A 555 -7.46 -2.62 -23.71
N ASP A 556 -7.13 -1.55 -24.44
CA ASP A 556 -6.79 -0.24 -23.87
C ASP A 556 -7.96 0.40 -23.08
N LYS A 557 -9.20 -0.01 -23.33
CA LYS A 557 -10.38 0.41 -22.55
C LYS A 557 -10.39 -0.16 -21.12
N ALA A 558 -9.60 -1.20 -20.87
CA ALA A 558 -9.47 -1.83 -19.56
C ALA A 558 -8.28 -1.30 -18.73
N TYR A 559 -7.62 -0.22 -19.18
CA TYR A 559 -6.51 0.41 -18.47
C TYR A 559 -6.86 1.81 -18.02
N PHE A 560 -6.46 2.14 -16.79
CA PHE A 560 -6.88 3.35 -16.11
C PHE A 560 -5.70 4.09 -15.50
N GLU A 561 -5.98 5.34 -15.15
CA GLU A 561 -5.24 6.08 -14.14
C GLU A 561 -5.20 5.28 -12.84
N ASP A 562 -4.05 5.28 -12.18
CA ASP A 562 -4.03 4.88 -10.78
C ASP A 562 -4.76 5.87 -9.88
N TRP A 563 -4.90 5.51 -8.61
CA TRP A 563 -5.63 6.31 -7.63
C TRP A 563 -5.06 7.72 -7.45
N SER A 564 -3.73 7.88 -7.58
CA SER A 564 -3.04 9.16 -7.45
C SER A 564 -3.31 10.08 -8.64
N ARG A 565 -3.14 9.60 -9.89
CA ARG A 565 -3.47 10.38 -11.09
C ARG A 565 -4.94 10.74 -11.14
N ARG A 566 -5.81 9.79 -10.80
CA ARG A 566 -7.25 10.01 -10.81
C ARG A 566 -7.66 11.07 -9.78
N ALA A 567 -7.06 11.06 -8.59
CA ALA A 567 -7.27 12.09 -7.58
C ALA A 567 -6.82 13.47 -8.10
N ILE A 568 -5.62 13.57 -8.69
CA ILE A 568 -5.10 14.83 -9.27
C ILE A 568 -5.99 15.35 -10.41
N ALA A 569 -6.46 14.47 -11.30
CA ALA A 569 -7.46 14.85 -12.30
C ALA A 569 -8.75 15.38 -11.65
N GLY A 570 -9.19 14.72 -10.59
CA GLY A 570 -10.32 15.13 -9.75
C GLY A 570 -10.13 16.52 -9.14
N TYR A 571 -8.95 16.80 -8.57
CA TYR A 571 -8.59 18.10 -8.02
C TYR A 571 -8.77 19.21 -9.06
N GLY A 572 -8.26 18.98 -10.28
CA GLY A 572 -8.40 19.92 -11.39
C GLY A 572 -9.86 20.20 -11.75
N SER A 573 -10.71 19.17 -11.72
CA SER A 573 -12.15 19.36 -11.92
C SER A 573 -12.79 20.18 -10.79
N ARG A 574 -12.30 20.07 -9.56
CA ARG A 574 -12.89 20.74 -8.37
C ARG A 574 -12.21 22.05 -7.97
N SER A 575 -11.43 22.66 -8.87
CA SER A 575 -10.66 23.88 -8.58
C SER A 575 -9.70 23.73 -7.39
N MET A 576 -9.16 22.53 -7.22
CA MET A 576 -8.14 22.20 -6.24
C MET A 576 -6.81 21.95 -6.97
N GLU A 577 -5.72 22.17 -6.27
CA GLU A 577 -4.38 21.98 -6.79
C GLU A 577 -3.62 20.90 -6.04
N GLU A 578 -2.63 20.33 -6.71
CA GLU A 578 -1.64 19.40 -6.18
C GLU A 578 -0.25 20.04 -6.29
N GLN A 579 0.49 20.06 -5.18
CA GLN A 579 1.89 20.42 -5.12
C GLN A 579 2.72 19.23 -4.66
N GLY A 580 3.67 18.82 -5.48
CA GLY A 580 4.55 17.71 -5.13
C GLY A 580 5.62 18.13 -4.15
N ILE A 581 5.91 17.32 -3.14
CA ILE A 581 7.07 17.48 -2.26
C ILE A 581 8.20 16.58 -2.79
N LEU A 582 9.32 17.18 -3.19
CA LEU A 582 10.41 16.48 -3.89
C LEU A 582 11.24 15.59 -2.96
N LEU A 583 11.71 16.14 -1.84
CA LEU A 583 12.59 15.44 -0.92
C LEU A 583 11.83 14.67 0.15
N TYR A 584 12.51 13.70 0.76
CA TYR A 584 12.02 13.00 1.94
C TYR A 584 11.89 13.93 3.16
N MET A 585 11.31 13.42 4.24
CA MET A 585 11.28 14.11 5.53
C MET A 585 12.71 14.43 5.98
N ASP A 586 12.88 15.61 6.58
CA ASP A 586 14.14 16.04 7.19
C ASP A 586 15.37 15.97 6.28
N ALA A 587 15.19 15.96 4.96
CA ALA A 587 16.29 15.93 4.02
C ALA A 587 17.30 17.06 4.31
N GLY A 588 18.57 16.69 4.26
CA GLY A 588 19.69 17.57 4.58
C GLY A 588 20.34 18.17 3.35
N LEU A 589 21.00 19.30 3.56
CA LEU A 589 21.89 19.94 2.60
C LEU A 589 23.34 19.88 3.10
N PRO A 590 24.33 19.61 2.22
CA PRO A 590 24.18 19.36 0.77
C PRO A 590 23.39 18.07 0.47
N LEU A 591 22.75 18.03 -0.70
CA LEU A 591 21.87 16.94 -1.14
C LEU A 591 22.54 15.56 -1.01
N GLY A 592 21.73 14.52 -0.77
CA GLY A 592 22.18 13.14 -0.63
C GLY A 592 22.51 12.72 0.82
N LYS A 593 22.13 13.51 1.83
CA LYS A 593 22.39 13.24 3.26
C LYS A 593 21.32 13.88 4.17
N PRO A 594 21.19 13.46 5.44
CA PRO A 594 21.35 12.09 5.91
C PRO A 594 20.08 11.25 5.64
N TYR A 595 18.90 11.90 5.52
CA TYR A 595 17.60 11.22 5.41
C TYR A 595 17.08 11.04 3.97
N ASP A 596 17.70 11.71 2.99
CA ASP A 596 17.46 11.44 1.56
C ASP A 596 18.80 11.19 0.89
N THR A 597 19.11 9.92 0.65
CA THR A 597 20.42 9.48 0.14
C THR A 597 20.52 9.53 -1.39
N ARG A 598 19.49 10.02 -2.09
CA ARG A 598 19.52 10.12 -3.55
C ARG A 598 20.56 11.13 -3.98
N THR A 599 21.28 10.85 -5.06
CA THR A 599 22.18 11.84 -5.65
C THR A 599 21.38 12.97 -6.31
N PRO A 600 21.96 14.17 -6.50
CA PRO A 600 21.30 15.25 -7.24
C PRO A 600 20.78 14.80 -8.62
N GLU A 601 21.53 13.98 -9.34
CA GLU A 601 21.15 13.46 -10.66
C GLU A 601 19.92 12.56 -10.57
N LYS A 602 19.84 11.72 -9.53
CA LYS A 602 18.67 10.86 -9.29
C LYS A 602 17.44 11.70 -8.93
N MET A 603 17.59 12.72 -8.07
CA MET A 603 16.51 13.64 -7.73
C MET A 603 16.00 14.39 -8.98
N VAL A 604 16.91 14.87 -9.83
CA VAL A 604 16.56 15.51 -11.11
C VAL A 604 15.82 14.54 -12.04
N ALA A 605 16.26 13.27 -12.12
CA ALA A 605 15.59 12.27 -12.95
C ALA A 605 14.17 11.96 -12.44
N ASP A 606 14.00 11.81 -11.12
CA ASP A 606 12.69 11.57 -10.50
C ASP A 606 11.76 12.77 -10.71
N LEU A 607 12.27 13.98 -10.49
CA LEU A 607 11.57 15.25 -10.72
C LEU A 607 11.06 15.34 -12.16
N LYS A 608 11.93 15.13 -13.15
CA LYS A 608 11.57 15.16 -14.57
C LYS A 608 10.54 14.10 -14.91
N THR A 609 10.70 12.89 -14.37
CA THR A 609 9.78 11.78 -14.61
C THR A 609 8.38 12.12 -14.11
N VAL A 610 8.24 12.49 -12.83
CA VAL A 610 6.92 12.79 -12.24
C VAL A 610 6.31 14.04 -12.88
N THR A 611 7.10 15.09 -13.14
CA THR A 611 6.63 16.29 -13.83
C THR A 611 6.10 15.98 -15.24
N GLY A 612 6.80 15.14 -16.00
CA GLY A 612 6.35 14.71 -17.33
C GLY A 612 5.07 13.88 -17.27
N LEU A 613 4.96 12.97 -16.29
CA LEU A 613 3.78 12.14 -16.08
C LEU A 613 2.54 12.95 -15.66
N LEU A 614 2.74 14.10 -15.00
CA LEU A 614 1.68 14.99 -14.54
C LEU A 614 1.48 16.24 -15.42
N ALA A 615 2.25 16.38 -16.50
CA ALA A 615 2.19 17.58 -17.35
C ALA A 615 0.80 17.83 -17.94
N ALA A 616 0.07 16.76 -18.26
CA ALA A 616 -1.30 16.80 -18.78
C ALA A 616 -2.38 17.01 -17.71
N TYR A 617 -2.01 17.22 -16.45
CA TYR A 617 -2.92 17.40 -15.32
C TYR A 617 -2.81 18.85 -14.79
N PRO A 618 -3.77 19.75 -15.13
CA PRO A 618 -3.68 21.16 -14.75
C PRO A 618 -3.60 21.43 -13.25
N ALA A 619 -4.13 20.50 -12.45
CA ALA A 619 -4.07 20.54 -10.99
C ALA A 619 -2.66 20.47 -10.43
N PHE A 620 -1.75 19.79 -11.12
CA PHE A 620 -0.36 19.73 -10.70
C PHE A 620 0.30 21.09 -10.90
N ARG A 621 0.42 21.89 -9.85
CA ARG A 621 0.90 23.28 -9.95
C ARG A 621 2.42 23.38 -9.99
N GLY A 622 3.12 22.37 -9.45
CA GLY A 622 4.57 22.35 -9.36
C GLY A 622 5.04 21.66 -8.11
N TRP A 623 6.17 22.10 -7.57
CA TRP A 623 6.86 21.43 -6.49
C TRP A 623 7.10 22.34 -5.30
N SER A 624 7.05 21.77 -4.11
CA SER A 624 7.79 22.23 -2.95
C SER A 624 9.02 21.35 -2.81
N TRP A 625 10.21 21.92 -2.63
CA TRP A 625 11.40 21.06 -2.61
C TRP A 625 11.47 20.18 -1.35
N ALA A 626 10.94 20.64 -0.22
CA ALA A 626 10.66 19.79 0.95
C ALA A 626 9.63 20.42 1.86
N ALA A 627 9.21 19.68 2.89
CA ALA A 627 8.52 20.24 4.06
C ALA A 627 9.50 20.75 5.15
N ASN A 628 10.75 20.25 5.20
CA ASN A 628 11.79 20.69 6.16
C ASN A 628 13.20 20.42 5.59
N TRP A 629 13.95 21.47 5.23
CA TRP A 629 15.37 21.36 4.85
C TRP A 629 16.30 21.72 6.00
N TRP A 630 17.16 20.76 6.37
CA TRP A 630 18.19 20.95 7.38
C TRP A 630 19.53 21.24 6.72
N LEU A 631 20.19 22.31 7.13
CA LEU A 631 21.59 22.52 6.79
C LEU A 631 22.43 21.60 7.69
N THR A 632 23.10 20.61 7.11
CA THR A 632 23.86 19.61 7.88
C THR A 632 25.22 20.11 8.35
N LYS A 633 25.74 21.16 7.70
CA LYS A 633 26.99 21.84 8.04
C LYS A 633 26.69 23.29 8.36
N LEU A 634 26.96 23.70 9.60
CA LEU A 634 26.63 25.02 10.11
C LEU A 634 27.79 25.58 10.93
N GLY A 635 27.86 26.92 10.98
CA GLY A 635 28.94 27.63 11.67
C GLY A 635 30.31 27.14 11.21
N ALA A 636 31.20 26.83 12.15
CA ALA A 636 32.56 26.39 11.86
C ALA A 636 32.64 25.16 10.93
N ASP A 637 31.62 24.28 10.92
CA ASP A 637 31.60 23.09 10.06
C ASP A 637 31.21 23.40 8.60
N ALA A 638 30.74 24.61 8.32
CA ALA A 638 30.53 25.12 6.97
C ALA A 638 31.80 25.77 6.38
N ALA A 639 32.91 25.84 7.13
CA ALA A 639 34.18 26.33 6.63
C ALA A 639 34.70 25.45 5.47
N ALA A 640 35.42 26.07 4.53
CA ALA A 640 36.00 25.40 3.36
C ALA A 640 37.16 24.48 3.75
N ASP A 641 37.90 24.84 4.80
CA ASP A 641 39.03 24.11 5.34
C ASP A 641 39.26 24.40 6.83
N GLU A 642 40.22 23.71 7.44
CA GLU A 642 40.57 23.87 8.86
C GLU A 642 41.13 25.27 9.20
N THR A 643 41.73 25.97 8.23
CA THR A 643 42.26 27.32 8.44
C THR A 643 41.13 28.33 8.57
N GLU A 644 40.17 28.28 7.64
CA GLU A 644 38.97 29.10 7.70
C GLU A 644 38.10 28.73 8.91
N LYS A 645 38.05 27.44 9.29
CA LYS A 645 37.37 26.97 10.49
C LYS A 645 37.95 27.60 11.76
N ALA A 646 39.28 27.60 11.89
CA ALA A 646 39.96 28.24 13.00
C ALA A 646 39.74 29.76 13.03
N ALA A 647 39.79 30.41 11.86
CA ALA A 647 39.51 31.84 11.71
C ALA A 647 38.07 32.19 12.10
N TYR A 648 37.09 31.36 11.68
CA TYR A 648 35.69 31.48 12.07
C TYR A 648 35.51 31.38 13.58
N LEU A 649 36.09 30.35 14.22
CA LEU A 649 35.97 30.16 15.67
C LEU A 649 36.58 31.33 16.46
N ALA A 650 37.74 31.83 16.02
CA ALA A 650 38.37 33.01 16.63
C ALA A 650 37.51 34.27 16.46
N ALA A 651 36.97 34.49 15.25
CA ALA A 651 36.08 35.62 14.97
C ALA A 651 34.76 35.53 15.74
N TRP A 652 34.19 34.33 15.86
CA TRP A 652 32.94 34.08 16.58
C TRP A 652 33.11 34.41 18.06
N LYS A 653 34.22 33.98 18.66
CA LYS A 653 34.55 34.32 20.05
C LYS A 653 34.64 35.84 20.25
N VAL A 654 35.32 36.56 19.35
CA VAL A 654 35.42 38.03 19.44
C VAL A 654 34.05 38.70 19.28
N ALA A 655 33.22 38.21 18.36
CA ALA A 655 31.87 38.73 18.15
C ALA A 655 30.97 38.49 19.38
N ASP A 656 31.05 37.31 20.01
CA ASP A 656 30.30 36.97 21.22
C ASP A 656 30.74 37.81 22.43
N GLU A 657 32.05 37.97 22.64
CA GLU A 657 32.61 38.69 23.78
C GLU A 657 32.50 40.22 23.65
N THR A 658 32.53 40.76 22.43
CA THR A 658 32.71 42.21 22.21
C THR A 658 31.68 42.85 21.27
N GLY A 659 30.87 42.05 20.57
CA GLY A 659 29.97 42.53 19.51
C GLY A 659 30.68 42.92 18.20
N LYS A 660 32.02 42.80 18.11
CA LYS A 660 32.76 43.13 16.89
C LYS A 660 32.62 42.03 15.84
N TRP A 661 31.93 42.34 14.74
CA TRP A 661 31.71 41.43 13.63
C TRP A 661 32.93 41.31 12.70
N SER A 662 33.13 40.13 12.10
CA SER A 662 34.23 39.84 11.17
C SER A 662 33.70 39.25 9.86
N PRO A 663 34.25 39.65 8.69
CA PRO A 663 33.79 39.14 7.39
C PRO A 663 33.85 37.61 7.20
N VAL A 664 34.68 36.91 7.97
CA VAL A 664 34.76 35.44 7.92
C VAL A 664 33.48 34.78 8.45
N LEU A 665 32.76 35.44 9.36
CA LEU A 665 31.47 34.95 9.87
C LEU A 665 30.40 34.96 8.78
N ASP A 666 30.37 36.02 7.96
CA ASP A 666 29.49 36.14 6.79
C ASP A 666 29.85 35.10 5.73
N THR A 667 31.13 35.04 5.35
CA THR A 667 31.62 34.13 4.30
C THR A 667 31.25 32.67 4.56
N VAL A 668 31.43 32.20 5.80
CA VAL A 668 31.09 30.83 6.19
C VAL A 668 29.58 30.61 6.26
N SER A 669 28.82 31.60 6.73
CA SER A 669 27.35 31.53 6.79
C SER A 669 26.71 31.54 5.39
N ASP A 670 27.19 32.42 4.51
CA ASP A 670 26.74 32.54 3.12
C ASP A 670 26.98 31.23 2.35
N ARG A 671 28.08 30.52 2.62
CA ARG A 671 28.33 29.21 2.02
C ARG A 671 27.29 28.17 2.42
N ALA A 672 26.88 28.15 3.69
CA ALA A 672 25.82 27.25 4.14
C ALA A 672 24.47 27.62 3.53
N PHE A 673 24.19 28.92 3.37
CA PHE A 673 22.97 29.43 2.76
C PHE A 673 22.89 29.16 1.25
N ALA A 674 24.02 29.23 0.54
CA ALA A 674 24.13 28.96 -0.88
C ALA A 674 23.61 27.56 -1.25
N TYR A 675 23.73 26.55 -0.36
CA TYR A 675 23.19 25.22 -0.64
C TYR A 675 21.69 25.20 -0.94
N LYS A 676 20.89 26.06 -0.30
CA LYS A 676 19.45 26.14 -0.59
C LYS A 676 19.18 26.77 -1.95
N VAL A 677 19.87 27.88 -2.23
CA VAL A 677 19.75 28.63 -3.50
C VAL A 677 20.25 27.80 -4.68
N ASP A 678 21.33 27.05 -4.51
CA ASP A 678 21.87 26.17 -5.55
C ASP A 678 20.94 24.99 -5.84
N ALA A 679 20.33 24.42 -4.79
CA ALA A 679 19.34 23.36 -4.94
C ALA A 679 18.06 23.88 -5.64
N GLU A 680 17.56 25.07 -5.28
CA GLU A 680 16.47 25.75 -5.99
C GLU A 680 16.79 25.90 -7.48
N LYS A 681 17.95 26.48 -7.81
CA LYS A 681 18.38 26.68 -9.20
C LYS A 681 18.44 25.36 -9.98
N LEU A 682 18.99 24.32 -9.36
CA LEU A 682 19.09 22.99 -9.96
C LEU A 682 17.71 22.39 -10.25
N PHE A 683 16.82 22.37 -9.25
CA PHE A 683 15.51 21.75 -9.39
C PHE A 683 14.58 22.54 -10.29
N ARG A 684 14.58 23.88 -10.21
CA ARG A 684 13.84 24.73 -11.14
C ARG A 684 14.27 24.50 -12.59
N ALA A 685 15.57 24.52 -12.88
CA ALA A 685 16.07 24.26 -14.23
C ALA A 685 15.66 22.87 -14.74
N ALA A 686 15.66 21.87 -13.87
CA ALA A 686 15.21 20.52 -14.22
C ALA A 686 13.70 20.46 -14.50
N MET A 687 12.88 21.09 -13.66
CA MET A 687 11.42 21.19 -13.82
C MET A 687 11.06 21.92 -15.12
N ASP A 688 11.65 23.09 -15.36
CA ASP A 688 11.37 23.93 -16.53
C ASP A 688 11.79 23.27 -17.85
N SER A 689 12.78 22.37 -17.82
CA SER A 689 13.17 21.58 -19.00
C SER A 689 12.10 20.59 -19.47
N VAL A 690 11.08 20.30 -18.63
CA VAL A 690 9.99 19.36 -18.93
C VAL A 690 8.64 20.06 -18.99
N ALA A 691 8.36 20.93 -18.02
CA ALA A 691 7.12 21.69 -17.96
C ALA A 691 7.41 23.11 -17.45
N PRO A 692 7.73 24.06 -18.34
CA PRO A 692 8.02 25.43 -17.95
C PRO A 692 6.79 26.11 -17.32
N GLY A 693 7.04 27.02 -16.37
CA GLY A 693 5.99 27.83 -15.73
C GLY A 693 5.26 27.13 -14.59
N ARG A 694 5.83 26.04 -14.06
CA ARG A 694 5.36 25.41 -12.82
C ARG A 694 5.92 26.17 -11.61
N ILE A 695 5.18 26.12 -10.52
CA ILE A 695 5.55 26.79 -9.27
C ILE A 695 6.68 26.03 -8.59
N SER A 696 7.73 26.75 -8.21
CA SER A 696 8.75 26.31 -7.29
C SER A 696 8.51 26.96 -5.93
N ALA A 697 8.17 26.14 -4.95
CA ALA A 697 8.02 26.57 -3.57
C ALA A 697 9.16 26.05 -2.70
N MET A 698 9.48 26.85 -1.69
CA MET A 698 10.44 26.50 -0.66
C MET A 698 9.80 26.61 0.71
N THR A 699 10.31 25.81 1.65
CA THR A 699 10.01 25.97 3.06
C THR A 699 11.29 25.87 3.88
N ALA A 700 11.25 26.37 5.11
CA ALA A 700 12.32 26.16 6.07
C ALA A 700 11.72 25.81 7.44
N PRO A 701 12.40 24.94 8.22
CA PRO A 701 11.99 24.69 9.59
C PRO A 701 12.17 25.99 10.39
N TYR A 702 11.07 26.63 10.81
CA TYR A 702 11.10 27.87 11.59
C TYR A 702 11.82 27.75 12.94
N ARG A 703 12.08 26.52 13.40
CA ARG A 703 12.88 26.24 14.60
C ARG A 703 14.38 26.27 14.34
N ALA A 704 14.82 26.24 13.08
CA ALA A 704 16.21 26.45 12.76
C ALA A 704 16.52 27.93 12.92
N VAL A 705 17.30 28.26 13.96
CA VAL A 705 17.76 29.62 14.31
C VAL A 705 18.50 30.33 13.16
N GLN A 706 18.83 29.59 12.09
CA GLN A 706 19.67 30.01 10.97
C GLN A 706 18.91 30.02 9.63
N SER A 707 17.62 30.39 9.65
CA SER A 707 16.83 30.56 8.42
C SER A 707 16.43 32.02 8.17
N PRO A 708 17.37 32.93 7.81
CA PRO A 708 17.00 34.30 7.43
C PRO A 708 16.19 34.24 6.12
N PRO A 709 14.89 34.60 6.14
CA PRO A 709 14.00 34.32 5.01
C PRO A 709 14.40 35.01 3.70
N GLN A 710 14.98 36.21 3.77
CA GLN A 710 15.24 37.00 2.55
C GLN A 710 16.33 36.41 1.65
N ILE A 711 17.26 35.64 2.21
CA ILE A 711 18.43 35.11 1.48
C ILE A 711 18.17 33.66 1.05
N LEU A 712 17.53 32.87 1.91
CA LEU A 712 17.38 31.43 1.69
C LEU A 712 16.33 31.03 0.65
N PHE A 713 15.41 31.94 0.35
CA PHE A 713 14.31 31.70 -0.59
C PHE A 713 14.52 32.45 -1.92
N GLU A 714 15.75 32.89 -2.19
CA GLU A 714 16.08 33.52 -3.47
C GLU A 714 15.76 32.56 -4.63
N GLY A 715 14.88 33.00 -5.53
CA GLY A 715 14.47 32.23 -6.70
C GLY A 715 13.23 31.37 -6.51
N ALA A 716 12.66 31.26 -5.29
CA ALA A 716 11.37 30.62 -5.08
C ALA A 716 10.21 31.51 -5.57
N ASP A 717 9.18 30.90 -6.16
CA ASP A 717 7.92 31.60 -6.48
C ASP A 717 7.09 31.80 -5.21
N GLU A 718 7.15 30.82 -4.30
CA GLU A 718 6.37 30.78 -3.06
C GLU A 718 7.23 30.33 -1.87
N VAL A 719 6.92 30.88 -0.69
CA VAL A 719 7.54 30.49 0.57
C VAL A 719 6.47 29.97 1.52
N ASP A 720 6.53 28.68 1.86
CA ASP A 720 5.63 28.07 2.83
C ASP A 720 6.12 28.36 4.25
N LEU A 721 5.36 29.18 4.99
CA LEU A 721 5.64 29.54 6.36
C LEU A 721 5.02 28.53 7.35
N GLN A 722 5.47 27.27 7.33
CA GLN A 722 4.96 26.26 8.27
C GLN A 722 5.30 26.57 9.73
N THR A 723 4.37 27.20 10.45
CA THR A 723 4.44 27.28 11.91
C THR A 723 3.66 26.12 12.50
N SER A 724 4.36 25.15 13.10
CA SER A 724 3.74 24.20 14.03
C SER A 724 3.71 24.85 15.41
N PRO A 725 2.58 25.41 15.89
CA PRO A 725 2.46 25.78 17.29
C PRO A 725 2.49 24.49 18.11
N SER A 726 3.68 24.06 18.52
CA SER A 726 3.79 23.07 19.58
C SER A 726 3.15 23.67 20.82
N ARG A 727 1.93 23.25 21.13
CA ARG A 727 1.38 23.37 22.48
C ARG A 727 2.30 22.58 23.40
N SER A 728 3.35 23.22 23.90
CA SER A 728 4.07 22.76 25.08
C SER A 728 3.15 22.95 26.28
N SER A 729 2.15 22.09 26.42
CA SER A 729 1.36 21.96 27.64
C SER A 729 2.18 21.23 28.72
N ARG A 730 3.38 21.74 29.03
CA ARG A 730 4.03 21.48 30.32
C ARG A 730 3.60 22.58 31.29
N ARG A 731 2.34 22.54 31.72
CA ARG A 731 2.01 23.08 33.05
C ARG A 731 2.50 22.05 34.06
N ARG A 732 3.71 22.28 34.60
CA ARG A 732 4.09 21.71 35.90
C ARG A 732 3.16 22.34 36.95
N SER A 733 2.18 21.58 37.41
CA SER A 733 1.53 21.86 38.70
C SER A 733 2.44 21.36 39.81
N PRO A 734 2.76 22.17 40.84
CA PRO A 734 3.52 21.70 41.98
C PRO A 734 2.61 20.94 42.97
N GLY A 735 3.00 19.70 43.27
CA GLY A 735 2.82 19.06 44.57
C GLY A 735 1.39 18.85 45.11
N THR A 736 0.88 17.63 45.00
CA THR A 736 0.05 17.02 46.07
C THR A 736 0.21 15.50 46.02
N PRO A 737 0.41 14.80 47.15
CA PRO A 737 0.65 13.35 47.14
C PRO A 737 -0.68 12.60 47.01
N SER A 738 -0.80 11.72 46.00
CA SER A 738 -1.93 10.79 45.90
C SER A 738 -1.63 9.52 46.70
N THR A 739 -2.31 9.36 47.83
CA THR A 739 -2.47 8.06 48.49
C THR A 739 -3.37 7.16 47.65
N SER A 740 -2.83 6.03 47.21
CA SER A 740 -3.60 4.95 46.62
C SER A 740 -4.29 4.16 47.74
N THR A 741 -5.58 3.88 47.57
CA THR A 741 -6.20 2.72 48.24
C THR A 741 -7.27 2.15 47.31
N ALA A 742 -7.09 0.88 47.00
CA ALA A 742 -7.98 0.07 46.20
C ALA A 742 -9.31 -0.20 46.93
N ALA A 743 -10.40 -0.30 46.18
CA ALA A 743 -11.53 -1.15 46.53
C ALA A 743 -12.34 -1.54 45.28
N ARG A 744 -12.46 -2.86 45.09
CA ARG A 744 -13.37 -3.53 44.15
C ARG A 744 -14.83 -3.31 44.58
N GLY A 745 -15.75 -3.29 43.62
CA GLY A 745 -17.19 -3.43 43.87
C GLY A 745 -18.03 -3.61 42.61
N ASN A 746 -18.52 -4.84 42.39
CA ASN A 746 -19.53 -5.21 41.39
C ASN A 746 -20.89 -4.54 41.64
N ARG A 747 -21.65 -4.21 40.57
CA ARG A 747 -23.02 -4.72 40.24
C ARG A 747 -23.91 -3.70 39.49
N LEU A 748 -24.63 -4.23 38.48
CA LEU A 748 -25.98 -3.88 37.95
C LEU A 748 -26.11 -2.46 37.34
N GLY A 749 -26.44 -2.25 36.06
CA GLY A 749 -27.53 -2.81 35.28
C GLY A 749 -28.76 -1.89 35.38
N VAL A 750 -29.03 -1.04 34.37
CA VAL A 750 -30.34 -0.43 33.99
C VAL A 750 -30.16 0.40 32.70
N THR A 751 -30.91 0.06 31.65
CA THR A 751 -31.32 0.92 30.52
C THR A 751 -32.50 1.81 30.94
N PRO A 752 -32.71 3.01 30.35
CA PRO A 752 -33.75 3.11 29.31
C PRO A 752 -33.49 4.23 28.25
N SER A 753 -33.79 3.97 26.97
CA SER A 753 -34.96 4.41 26.19
C SER A 753 -34.83 5.75 25.44
N CYS A 754 -35.11 5.68 24.15
CA CYS A 754 -35.33 6.80 23.22
C CYS A 754 -36.54 7.67 23.60
N THR A 755 -36.46 8.97 23.30
CA THR A 755 -37.57 9.75 22.73
C THR A 755 -37.05 10.89 21.87
N THR A 756 -37.61 10.99 20.68
CA THR A 756 -37.54 12.05 19.66
C THR A 756 -38.32 13.31 20.06
N THR A 757 -37.77 14.50 19.80
CA THR A 757 -38.56 15.66 19.33
C THR A 757 -37.69 16.70 18.59
N THR A 758 -38.32 17.32 17.60
CA THR A 758 -37.87 18.22 16.54
C THR A 758 -37.72 19.70 16.99
N VAL A 759 -36.59 20.35 16.66
CA VAL A 759 -36.34 21.64 15.89
C VAL A 759 -37.32 22.84 16.05
N PRO A 760 -36.96 24.14 15.79
CA PRO A 760 -35.68 24.91 15.75
C PRO A 760 -35.69 26.23 16.58
N ALA A 761 -34.52 26.87 16.76
CA ALA A 761 -34.43 28.36 16.71
C ALA A 761 -32.99 28.84 16.46
N ALA A 762 -32.90 29.86 15.62
CA ALA A 762 -31.71 30.53 15.15
C ALA A 762 -31.00 31.35 16.23
N CYS A 763 -29.67 31.42 16.15
CA CYS A 763 -28.93 32.54 16.73
C CYS A 763 -27.83 32.97 15.75
N SER A 764 -28.03 34.14 15.15
CA SER A 764 -27.05 34.84 14.33
C SER A 764 -25.99 35.47 15.23
N CYS A 765 -24.71 35.23 14.94
CA CYS A 765 -23.64 36.12 15.37
C CYS A 765 -22.93 36.66 14.13
N ARG A 766 -23.23 37.93 13.80
CA ARG A 766 -22.38 38.79 12.98
C ARG A 766 -21.11 39.10 13.77
N LEU A 767 -19.95 38.95 13.15
CA LEU A 767 -18.76 39.68 13.54
C LEU A 767 -18.06 40.19 12.28
N CYS A 768 -18.16 41.50 12.09
CA CYS A 768 -17.29 42.27 11.22
C CYS A 768 -15.86 42.18 11.73
N CYS A 769 -14.90 41.91 10.86
CA CYS A 769 -13.57 42.52 10.96
C CYS A 769 -13.11 42.87 9.55
N SER A 770 -12.78 44.15 9.41
CA SER A 770 -12.28 44.83 8.22
C SER A 770 -10.75 44.88 8.23
N ARG A 771 -10.20 44.86 7.01
CA ARG A 771 -8.82 45.12 6.54
C ARG A 771 -7.89 43.91 6.48
#